data_AF-A0A953QZ28-F1
#
_entry.id   AF-A0A953QZ28-F1
#
_cell.length_a   1.000
_cell.length_b   1.000
_cell.length_c   1.000
_cell.angle_alpha   90.00
_cell.angle_beta   90.00
_cell.angle_gamma   90.00
#
_symmetry.space_group_name_H-M   'P 1'
#
loop_
_entity.id
_entity.type
_entity.pdbx_description
1 polymer ?
#
loop_
_entity_poly.entity_id
_entity_poly.type
_entity_poly.pdbx_seq_one_letter_code
_entity_poly.pdbx_strand_id
1 'polypeptide(L)'
;MGTMNNGYYVAPSVITTPQIVTLKATSLEDPSKSGSAILSLMPNGGMTVSAVALLSVVPSFAVLQSNDSITFRAQLNGANSAAVVWSIAPPVGSISGGVYTAPNAIQNPQTVVVTATSMANSTQTGNATISLLPKGSQGSGAAAPVTVTVNPSSVSLTAGQTARFSAVVSGTRNTGVTWSLSPSVGTMSNGFYMAPGTLNSSQTVMLTAISMADPTRTASVPIFLMADTSAGVPAGSGGVPAGSGGAPAVPVSIQLSPTSASLKSGQSSQFSATVSGSQNSAVTWSVVPQVGSVVNGLYTAPTVTAQTNLTLVATSVSDPTKTASAAITVQPATVSISLSPSSVWLTHGQSTQFSAAVNGTSNTGVTWTLTPAVGSITNGLYTAPASVTSQRTITVTATSMADPSKAASATVTLAPVSITMVPTSISLGASASSQFTATVTGTLNTGVTWSMAPGFGSMVNGLYTAPATIGSAQTVTLTATSLADPTQTAHATISLTPNVTTTLSVAPTPVSLSASQTQQFSALVSSGGIGGGAPVSAQWTINPPMGSITQTGLYTAPGSISVQQLVTVTATSSAGNASASLTLTPTATTPPTTPPTTTAVQLPLEVMGPAGTTVGASFTLPPGSNLNGLQLWLQIHGLKYETEASVQVNGGAWIPINSSTGTVLGQAKVFGGIGGGFSTLKMTLNLPAGSLVTGQNNLTFRFEGTDGVTSGYRVLNFNILSLGSQLIPQSSFTWDDPSRWQPPLNNAADIQAGQTLWRTATLTAPGFGQIQAKCSSCHAQDGRDLKYFNYSNYSIRVRAMFHGLTAQQGDQIASYIRSLNAPAPASARPWNPPYQPGPGADSRPVSEWASGAGVDAVVDDDQQMLSYLMPGGSTAAWEHNAYLNAREMPIPLQLADWNQWLPKIHPMDSFGAAFSNSTLMALYQKLRSELRPNDSAAYAAAASDFGYWESRDLDFTTPITPASTDPSWQSPNFTNAIYSIRLWSLVKQWELNQEFGLEGMPQAVFGAQSSSRAWYSQMPFVTFNVPHDARGIGNGLPITSTYDRYRWYHLQLVLNDGNGTAQGTWPIDWGYALGFPSNDLTWDNQTSQSRFADASLLILWLVKGLQAKDRQDPSNGWSLVETDPADLVNFPAIASIWNESSTSTKLQMINSYLGVWLRKVQTFTPQQWYASGNANPIFLLDQSGSLYSSRIAHALPRFRFVGVDSTLLNQLTSLAQTNWPAYNWSAALNAPCSLSAIGEILCTIP
;
A
#
# COMPACT_ATOMS: atom_id res chain seq x y z
N MET A 1 -21.20 -34.52 36.90
CA MET A 1 -20.43 -33.32 37.30
C MET A 1 -19.73 -32.79 36.06
N GLY A 2 -19.80 -31.48 35.78
CA GLY A 2 -19.17 -30.84 34.61
C GLY A 2 -17.65 -30.74 34.71
N THR A 3 -16.98 -30.43 33.60
CA THR A 3 -15.51 -30.36 33.49
C THR A 3 -15.03 -28.94 33.13
N MET A 4 -13.85 -28.56 33.64
CA MET A 4 -13.17 -27.30 33.33
C MET A 4 -12.13 -27.55 32.24
N ASN A 5 -12.13 -26.75 31.16
CA ASN A 5 -11.13 -26.84 30.09
C ASN A 5 -10.70 -25.44 29.65
N ASN A 6 -9.40 -25.12 29.75
CA ASN A 6 -8.81 -23.81 29.43
C ASN A 6 -9.60 -22.57 29.94
N GLY A 7 -10.09 -22.61 31.18
CA GLY A 7 -10.81 -21.50 31.81
C GLY A 7 -12.32 -21.46 31.55
N TYR A 8 -12.87 -22.39 30.77
CA TYR A 8 -14.31 -22.51 30.51
C TYR A 8 -14.93 -23.70 31.25
N TYR A 9 -16.08 -23.49 31.89
CA TYR A 9 -16.85 -24.53 32.56
C TYR A 9 -17.89 -25.13 31.59
N VAL A 10 -17.83 -26.45 31.35
CA VAL A 10 -18.78 -27.17 30.50
C VAL A 10 -19.79 -27.91 31.37
N ALA A 11 -21.06 -27.50 31.29
CA ALA A 11 -22.15 -28.12 32.02
C ALA A 11 -22.50 -29.52 31.47
N PRO A 12 -22.93 -30.48 32.31
CA PRO A 12 -23.36 -31.80 31.85
C PRO A 12 -24.63 -31.71 30.98
N SER A 13 -24.77 -32.64 30.03
CA SER A 13 -25.74 -32.59 28.93
C SER A 13 -27.21 -32.69 29.34
N VAL A 14 -27.53 -33.04 30.59
CA VAL A 14 -28.91 -33.03 31.13
C VAL A 14 -28.89 -32.55 32.59
N ILE A 15 -29.63 -31.47 32.88
CA ILE A 15 -29.83 -30.94 34.24
C ILE A 15 -31.33 -30.97 34.54
N THR A 16 -31.76 -31.85 35.45
CA THR A 16 -33.18 -32.08 35.76
C THR A 16 -33.69 -31.27 36.95
N THR A 17 -32.78 -30.75 37.79
CA THR A 17 -33.08 -29.91 38.96
C THR A 17 -32.04 -28.80 39.08
N PRO A 18 -32.39 -27.59 39.57
CA PRO A 18 -31.43 -26.49 39.71
C PRO A 18 -30.22 -26.89 40.56
N GLN A 19 -29.01 -26.60 40.08
CA GLN A 19 -27.77 -26.90 40.79
C GLN A 19 -26.91 -25.65 40.95
N ILE A 20 -26.21 -25.56 42.08
CA ILE A 20 -25.28 -24.47 42.40
C ILE A 20 -23.87 -25.01 42.33
N VAL A 21 -23.02 -24.40 41.50
CA VAL A 21 -21.62 -24.77 41.29
C VAL A 21 -20.73 -23.60 41.65
N THR A 22 -19.80 -23.81 42.58
CA THR A 22 -18.82 -22.78 42.97
C THR A 22 -17.52 -23.03 42.22
N LEU A 23 -17.13 -22.08 41.37
CA LEU A 23 -15.86 -22.10 40.64
C LEU A 23 -14.82 -21.30 41.44
N LYS A 24 -13.64 -21.88 41.67
CA LYS A 24 -12.52 -21.24 42.35
C LYS A 24 -11.35 -21.12 41.40
N ALA A 25 -10.79 -19.91 41.30
CA ALA A 25 -9.54 -19.64 40.61
C ALA A 25 -8.53 -19.12 41.62
N THR A 26 -7.32 -19.66 41.58
CA THR A 26 -6.22 -19.28 42.47
C THR A 26 -5.06 -18.81 41.62
N SER A 27 -4.42 -17.71 42.01
CA SER A 27 -3.26 -17.18 41.30
C SER A 27 -2.09 -18.19 41.33
N LEU A 28 -1.39 -18.32 40.21
CA LEU A 28 -0.19 -19.16 40.09
C LEU A 28 1.06 -18.50 40.69
N GLU A 29 1.09 -17.17 40.79
CA GLU A 29 2.22 -16.41 41.35
C GLU A 29 2.07 -16.15 42.85
N ASP A 30 0.84 -16.10 43.37
CA ASP A 30 0.55 -15.98 44.81
C ASP A 30 -0.65 -16.85 45.20
N PRO A 31 -0.42 -18.10 45.67
CA PRO A 31 -1.48 -19.05 45.99
C PRO A 31 -2.42 -18.59 47.11
N SER A 32 -2.06 -17.55 47.87
CA SER A 32 -2.90 -16.99 48.93
C SER A 32 -4.04 -16.12 48.39
N LYS A 33 -3.98 -15.69 47.12
CA LYS A 33 -5.03 -14.93 46.45
C LYS A 33 -5.86 -15.83 45.55
N SER A 34 -7.09 -16.09 46.00
CA SER A 34 -8.10 -16.82 45.23
C SER A 34 -9.40 -16.02 45.10
N GLY A 35 -10.05 -16.16 43.95
CA GLY A 35 -11.37 -15.63 43.66
C GLY A 35 -12.36 -16.78 43.49
N SER A 36 -13.58 -16.62 43.98
CA SER A 36 -14.66 -17.60 43.78
C SER A 36 -15.84 -16.95 43.06
N ALA A 37 -16.47 -17.68 42.15
CA ALA A 37 -17.72 -17.31 41.52
C ALA A 37 -18.74 -18.44 41.69
N ILE A 38 -20.02 -18.10 41.87
CA ILE A 38 -21.10 -19.08 42.04
C ILE A 38 -21.97 -19.05 40.78
N LEU A 39 -22.13 -20.21 40.16
CA LEU A 39 -22.93 -20.43 38.96
C LEU A 39 -24.17 -21.24 39.34
N SER A 40 -25.36 -20.71 39.04
CA SER A 40 -26.62 -21.46 39.19
C SER A 40 -27.07 -21.98 37.84
N LEU A 41 -27.17 -23.30 37.71
CA LEU A 41 -27.56 -24.00 36.50
C LEU A 41 -29.02 -24.43 36.59
N MET A 42 -29.83 -24.05 35.61
CA MET A 42 -31.28 -24.31 35.57
C MET A 42 -31.62 -25.36 34.50
N PRO A 43 -32.69 -26.16 34.67
CA PRO A 43 -33.17 -27.05 33.62
C PRO A 43 -33.57 -26.25 32.36
N ASN A 44 -33.20 -26.76 31.17
CA ASN A 44 -33.46 -26.18 29.83
C ASN A 44 -32.54 -25.05 29.32
N GLY A 45 -31.30 -24.96 29.82
CA GLY A 45 -30.21 -24.30 29.08
C GLY A 45 -30.05 -22.79 29.24
N GLY A 46 -30.75 -22.16 30.20
CA GLY A 46 -30.51 -20.75 30.56
C GLY A 46 -29.35 -20.60 31.56
N MET A 47 -28.35 -19.78 31.23
CA MET A 47 -27.30 -19.31 32.15
C MET A 47 -27.50 -17.81 32.46
N THR A 48 -27.47 -17.44 33.74
CA THR A 48 -27.46 -16.03 34.17
C THR A 48 -26.32 -15.77 35.14
N VAL A 49 -25.51 -14.74 34.88
CA VAL A 49 -24.47 -14.22 35.76
C VAL A 49 -24.95 -12.86 36.30
N SER A 50 -25.02 -12.68 37.62
CA SER A 50 -25.57 -11.45 38.22
C SER A 50 -24.46 -10.44 38.54
N ALA A 51 -24.56 -9.24 37.98
CA ALA A 51 -23.76 -8.08 38.35
C ALA A 51 -24.31 -7.38 39.61
N VAL A 52 -23.43 -6.70 40.36
CA VAL A 52 -23.71 -6.04 41.64
C VAL A 52 -24.62 -4.81 41.46
N ALA A 53 -25.65 -4.69 42.29
CA ALA A 53 -26.60 -3.56 42.34
C ALA A 53 -25.96 -2.24 42.82
N LEU A 54 -26.31 -1.10 42.22
CA LEU A 54 -25.87 0.26 42.64
C LEU A 54 -26.98 1.04 43.36
N LEU A 55 -26.59 1.80 44.39
CA LEU A 55 -27.45 2.66 45.21
C LEU A 55 -27.44 4.10 44.67
N SER A 56 -28.60 4.71 44.42
CA SER A 56 -28.76 6.06 43.84
C SER A 56 -29.55 6.98 44.77
N VAL A 57 -29.32 8.30 44.72
CA VAL A 57 -30.03 9.30 45.55
C VAL A 57 -30.85 10.25 44.68
N VAL A 58 -32.13 10.43 45.01
CA VAL A 58 -33.08 11.26 44.24
C VAL A 58 -33.72 12.32 45.14
N PRO A 59 -33.72 13.61 44.74
CA PRO A 59 -33.07 14.14 43.53
C PRO A 59 -31.54 14.08 43.64
N SER A 60 -30.83 13.94 42.52
CA SER A 60 -29.35 13.92 42.52
C SER A 60 -28.72 15.32 42.64
N PHE A 61 -29.53 16.37 42.53
CA PHE A 61 -29.10 17.77 42.65
C PHE A 61 -30.21 18.69 43.18
N ALA A 62 -29.83 19.74 43.92
CA ALA A 62 -30.73 20.80 44.40
C ALA A 62 -30.02 22.16 44.52
N VAL A 63 -30.77 23.27 44.44
CA VAL A 63 -30.28 24.62 44.76
C VAL A 63 -31.17 25.21 45.84
N LEU A 64 -30.58 25.64 46.96
CA LEU A 64 -31.31 26.09 48.15
C LEU A 64 -30.80 27.45 48.64
N GLN A 65 -31.69 28.27 49.19
CA GLN A 65 -31.37 29.52 49.89
C GLN A 65 -31.56 29.32 51.41
N SER A 66 -31.28 30.36 52.20
CA SER A 66 -31.18 30.24 53.66
C SER A 66 -32.51 29.79 54.28
N ASN A 67 -32.47 28.73 55.10
CA ASN A 67 -33.61 28.01 55.70
C ASN A 67 -34.47 27.14 54.77
N ASP A 68 -34.11 26.96 53.49
CA ASP A 68 -34.84 26.02 52.63
C ASP A 68 -34.51 24.56 53.00
N SER A 69 -35.48 23.66 52.87
CA SER A 69 -35.29 22.22 53.08
C SER A 69 -35.68 21.42 51.84
N ILE A 70 -35.01 20.28 51.61
CA ILE A 70 -35.34 19.34 50.54
C ILE A 70 -35.17 17.89 51.04
N THR A 71 -36.02 16.99 50.55
CA THR A 71 -35.96 15.56 50.89
C THR A 71 -35.27 14.76 49.78
N PHE A 72 -34.24 14.01 50.17
CA PHE A 72 -33.56 13.00 49.38
C PHE A 72 -34.05 11.60 49.74
N ARG A 73 -34.15 10.73 48.74
CA ARG A 73 -34.49 9.30 48.90
C ARG A 73 -33.40 8.46 48.25
N ALA A 74 -32.95 7.42 48.94
CA ALA A 74 -32.03 6.45 48.37
C ALA A 74 -32.81 5.32 47.68
N GLN A 75 -32.38 4.92 46.49
CA GLN A 75 -33.00 3.87 45.70
C GLN A 75 -31.96 2.80 45.31
N LEU A 76 -32.26 1.54 45.63
CA LEU A 76 -31.46 0.38 45.22
C LEU A 76 -32.24 -0.37 44.12
N ASN A 77 -31.67 -0.51 42.93
CA ASN A 77 -32.34 -1.09 41.76
C ASN A 77 -33.72 -0.46 41.46
N GLY A 78 -33.88 0.84 41.67
CA GLY A 78 -35.11 1.57 41.37
C GLY A 78 -36.22 1.50 42.44
N ALA A 79 -36.00 0.82 43.58
CA ALA A 79 -36.92 0.81 44.71
C ALA A 79 -36.35 1.60 45.90
N ASN A 80 -37.21 2.32 46.65
CA ASN A 80 -36.79 3.09 47.83
C ASN A 80 -36.13 2.15 48.86
N SER A 81 -34.86 2.39 49.18
CA SER A 81 -34.16 1.65 50.22
C SER A 81 -34.49 2.23 51.58
N ALA A 82 -35.12 1.44 52.46
CA ALA A 82 -35.51 1.88 53.80
C ALA A 82 -34.33 1.91 54.80
N ALA A 83 -33.16 1.38 54.43
CA ALA A 83 -32.04 1.14 55.33
C ALA A 83 -30.74 1.79 54.84
N VAL A 84 -30.66 3.12 54.93
CA VAL A 84 -29.45 3.91 54.61
C VAL A 84 -29.14 4.91 55.73
N VAL A 85 -27.86 5.25 55.89
CA VAL A 85 -27.41 6.37 56.73
C VAL A 85 -27.07 7.55 55.84
N TRP A 86 -27.49 8.74 56.27
CA TRP A 86 -27.28 10.00 55.53
C TRP A 86 -26.16 10.83 56.16
N SER A 87 -25.29 11.40 55.32
CA SER A 87 -24.24 12.33 55.74
C SER A 87 -24.14 13.51 54.77
N ILE A 88 -23.52 14.61 55.20
CA ILE A 88 -23.27 15.82 54.40
C ILE A 88 -21.82 16.29 54.49
N ALA A 89 -21.27 16.80 53.39
CA ALA A 89 -19.93 17.37 53.34
C ALA A 89 -19.85 18.59 52.40
N PRO A 90 -19.33 19.76 52.83
CA PRO A 90 -18.97 20.11 54.21
C PRO A 90 -20.22 20.12 55.13
N PRO A 91 -20.07 20.07 56.48
CA PRO A 91 -21.18 19.95 57.43
C PRO A 91 -21.91 21.29 57.63
N VAL A 92 -22.45 21.81 56.53
CA VAL A 92 -23.17 23.07 56.44
C VAL A 92 -24.65 22.73 56.24
N GLY A 93 -25.51 23.11 57.18
CA GLY A 93 -26.90 22.66 57.26
C GLY A 93 -27.06 21.41 58.12
N SER A 94 -28.24 20.78 58.06
CA SER A 94 -28.51 19.52 58.77
C SER A 94 -29.20 18.51 57.86
N ILE A 95 -28.93 17.21 58.04
CA ILE A 95 -29.67 16.14 57.35
C ILE A 95 -30.16 15.08 58.33
N SER A 96 -31.45 14.76 58.26
CA SER A 96 -32.07 13.71 59.08
C SER A 96 -33.18 13.01 58.30
N GLY A 97 -33.17 11.68 58.29
CA GLY A 97 -34.16 10.87 57.54
C GLY A 97 -34.20 11.18 56.03
N GLY A 98 -33.08 11.62 55.46
CA GLY A 98 -32.99 12.07 54.06
C GLY A 98 -33.44 13.51 53.83
N VAL A 99 -33.94 14.23 54.84
CA VAL A 99 -34.32 15.64 54.72
C VAL A 99 -33.14 16.53 55.06
N TYR A 100 -32.62 17.24 54.06
CA TYR A 100 -31.59 18.26 54.23
C TYR A 100 -32.23 19.63 54.47
N THR A 101 -31.71 20.40 55.43
CA THR A 101 -32.12 21.77 55.74
C THR A 101 -30.93 22.72 55.67
N ALA A 102 -31.04 23.76 54.85
CA ALA A 102 -30.01 24.77 54.65
C ALA A 102 -29.86 25.66 55.91
N PRO A 103 -28.65 26.20 56.18
CA PRO A 103 -28.42 27.07 57.32
C PRO A 103 -29.27 28.34 57.29
N ASN A 104 -29.47 28.94 58.46
CA ASN A 104 -30.27 30.16 58.61
C ASN A 104 -29.66 31.40 57.93
N ALA A 105 -28.36 31.38 57.64
CA ALA A 105 -27.67 32.39 56.83
C ALA A 105 -26.62 31.73 55.92
N ILE A 106 -26.62 32.09 54.64
CA ILE A 106 -25.62 31.65 53.65
C ILE A 106 -24.87 32.89 53.18
N GLN A 107 -23.62 33.04 53.63
CA GLN A 107 -22.81 34.24 53.37
C GLN A 107 -22.21 34.23 51.95
N ASN A 108 -21.72 33.08 51.50
CA ASN A 108 -21.16 32.88 50.16
C ASN A 108 -21.81 31.65 49.49
N PRO A 109 -21.94 31.65 48.15
CA PRO A 109 -22.32 30.45 47.41
C PRO A 109 -21.40 29.28 47.77
N GLN A 110 -21.98 28.15 48.16
CA GLN A 110 -21.22 26.97 48.56
C GLN A 110 -21.95 25.69 48.19
N THR A 111 -21.22 24.61 47.96
CA THR A 111 -21.77 23.32 47.53
C THR A 111 -21.66 22.30 48.66
N VAL A 112 -22.76 21.60 48.96
CA VAL A 112 -22.85 20.54 49.96
C VAL A 112 -23.23 19.23 49.29
N VAL A 113 -22.42 18.19 49.47
CA VAL A 113 -22.72 16.84 48.98
C VAL A 113 -23.48 16.09 50.07
N VAL A 114 -24.62 15.52 49.72
CA VAL A 114 -25.43 14.60 50.54
C VAL A 114 -25.12 13.18 50.09
N THR A 115 -24.72 12.32 51.02
CA THR A 115 -24.41 10.91 50.74
C THR A 115 -25.36 10.00 51.51
N ALA A 116 -25.95 9.01 50.81
CA ALA A 116 -26.63 7.87 51.39
C ALA A 116 -25.71 6.65 51.33
N THR A 117 -25.45 6.01 52.47
CA THR A 117 -24.67 4.78 52.56
C THR A 117 -25.57 3.64 53.00
N SER A 118 -25.56 2.52 52.29
CA SER A 118 -26.36 1.34 52.64
C SER A 118 -25.97 0.79 54.02
N MET A 119 -26.94 0.55 54.90
CA MET A 119 -26.69 -0.10 56.19
C MET A 119 -26.37 -1.60 56.04
N ALA A 120 -26.75 -2.22 54.92
CA ALA A 120 -26.48 -3.63 54.63
C ALA A 120 -25.11 -3.85 53.97
N ASN A 121 -24.55 -2.84 53.31
CA ASN A 121 -23.21 -2.86 52.72
C ASN A 121 -22.63 -1.45 52.68
N SER A 122 -21.69 -1.14 53.58
CA SER A 122 -21.08 0.19 53.71
C SER A 122 -20.26 0.64 52.50
N THR A 123 -19.95 -0.26 51.56
CA THR A 123 -19.27 0.07 50.29
C THR A 123 -20.23 0.56 49.20
N GLN A 124 -21.55 0.42 49.37
CA GLN A 124 -22.55 0.96 48.45
C GLN A 124 -23.02 2.33 48.92
N THR A 125 -22.61 3.37 48.19
CA THR A 125 -22.99 4.76 48.44
C THR A 125 -23.66 5.38 47.22
N GLY A 126 -24.57 6.33 47.46
CA GLY A 126 -25.16 7.20 46.45
C GLY A 126 -25.06 8.66 46.89
N ASN A 127 -24.73 9.56 45.97
CA ASN A 127 -24.51 10.98 46.28
C ASN A 127 -25.51 11.88 45.57
N ALA A 128 -25.82 13.00 46.20
CA ALA A 128 -26.52 14.14 45.62
C ALA A 128 -25.80 15.44 45.99
N THR A 129 -25.98 16.48 45.20
CA THR A 129 -25.27 17.76 45.39
C THR A 129 -26.24 18.91 45.59
N ILE A 130 -25.97 19.77 46.56
CA ILE A 130 -26.76 20.95 46.90
C ILE A 130 -25.91 22.19 46.68
N SER A 131 -26.38 23.15 45.89
CA SER A 131 -25.78 24.49 45.83
C SER A 131 -26.56 25.45 46.73
N LEU A 132 -25.91 25.94 47.77
CA LEU A 132 -26.42 26.95 48.70
C LEU A 132 -26.11 28.35 48.19
N LEU A 133 -27.10 29.24 48.12
CA LEU A 133 -26.93 30.62 47.65
C LEU A 133 -27.37 31.65 48.71
N PRO A 134 -26.70 32.82 48.81
CA PRO A 134 -27.16 33.94 49.63
C PRO A 134 -28.54 34.43 49.19
N LYS A 135 -29.36 34.86 50.15
CA LYS A 135 -30.71 35.34 49.89
C LYS A 135 -30.66 36.70 49.17
N GLY A 136 -30.96 36.72 47.86
CA GLY A 136 -31.09 37.95 47.06
C GLY A 136 -30.22 38.04 45.79
N SER A 137 -29.39 37.06 45.46
CA SER A 137 -28.54 37.08 44.25
C SER A 137 -29.23 36.44 43.04
N GLN A 138 -29.77 37.25 42.14
CA GLN A 138 -30.17 36.88 40.77
C GLN A 138 -29.45 37.81 39.79
N GLY A 139 -28.61 37.28 38.91
CA GLY A 139 -27.84 38.05 37.92
C GLY A 139 -27.43 37.23 36.69
N SER A 140 -28.20 37.42 35.62
CA SER A 140 -27.98 37.18 34.17
C SER A 140 -26.83 36.27 33.68
N GLY A 141 -27.21 35.09 33.19
CA GLY A 141 -26.58 34.37 32.08
C GLY A 141 -27.70 33.72 31.26
N ALA A 142 -27.72 33.92 29.93
CA ALA A 142 -28.85 33.64 29.05
C ALA A 142 -29.49 32.25 29.29
N ALA A 143 -30.79 32.24 29.60
CA ALA A 143 -31.57 31.04 29.84
C ALA A 143 -31.75 30.24 28.55
N ALA A 144 -31.56 28.93 28.62
CA ALA A 144 -31.97 28.02 27.56
C ALA A 144 -33.49 28.20 27.30
N PRO A 145 -33.95 28.21 26.03
CA PRO A 145 -35.35 28.45 25.71
C PRO A 145 -36.26 27.39 26.34
N VAL A 146 -37.38 27.82 26.95
CA VAL A 146 -38.36 26.92 27.56
C VAL A 146 -39.02 26.06 26.48
N THR A 147 -38.98 24.74 26.64
CA THR A 147 -39.67 23.79 25.75
C THR A 147 -40.62 22.91 26.56
N VAL A 148 -41.74 22.51 25.93
CA VAL A 148 -42.76 21.64 26.52
C VAL A 148 -42.97 20.45 25.58
N THR A 149 -43.03 19.24 26.12
CA THR A 149 -43.39 18.02 25.38
C THR A 149 -44.39 17.20 26.20
N VAL A 150 -45.32 16.49 25.55
CA VAL A 150 -46.37 15.68 26.21
C VAL A 150 -46.30 14.25 25.69
N ASN A 151 -46.39 13.27 26.61
CA ASN A 151 -46.32 11.83 26.33
C ASN A 151 -47.46 11.11 27.09
N PRO A 152 -48.21 10.17 26.47
CA PRO A 152 -48.22 9.78 25.05
C PRO A 152 -48.60 10.91 24.10
N SER A 153 -48.08 10.85 22.85
CA SER A 153 -48.32 11.87 21.81
C SER A 153 -49.72 11.80 21.19
N SER A 154 -50.48 10.73 21.44
CA SER A 154 -51.93 10.61 21.24
C SER A 154 -52.49 9.36 21.96
N VAL A 155 -53.80 9.32 22.25
CA VAL A 155 -54.50 8.15 22.83
C VAL A 155 -55.92 8.04 22.28
N SER A 156 -56.46 6.82 22.13
CA SER A 156 -57.89 6.57 21.86
C SER A 156 -58.59 5.94 23.06
N LEU A 157 -59.75 6.46 23.47
CA LEU A 157 -60.53 6.04 24.64
C LEU A 157 -62.01 5.89 24.31
N THR A 158 -62.71 4.94 24.95
CA THR A 158 -64.18 4.85 24.96
C THR A 158 -64.76 5.45 26.26
N ALA A 159 -66.09 5.49 26.38
CA ALA A 159 -66.77 6.15 27.50
C ALA A 159 -66.31 5.58 28.86
N GLY A 160 -65.99 6.48 29.80
CA GLY A 160 -65.53 6.14 31.16
C GLY A 160 -64.07 5.68 31.30
N GLN A 161 -63.31 5.55 30.20
CA GLN A 161 -61.89 5.17 30.28
C GLN A 161 -60.99 6.34 30.69
N THR A 162 -59.85 6.03 31.33
CA THR A 162 -58.86 7.03 31.78
C THR A 162 -57.49 6.74 31.17
N ALA A 163 -56.74 7.78 30.79
CA ALA A 163 -55.35 7.69 30.35
C ALA A 163 -54.45 8.68 31.10
N ARG A 164 -53.18 8.29 31.32
CA ARG A 164 -52.18 9.16 31.96
C ARG A 164 -51.32 9.88 30.92
N PHE A 165 -51.17 11.18 31.09
CA PHE A 165 -50.29 12.05 30.34
C PHE A 165 -49.26 12.70 31.28
N SER A 166 -48.03 12.77 30.80
CA SER A 166 -46.94 13.51 31.45
C SER A 166 -46.44 14.59 30.52
N ALA A 167 -46.21 15.79 31.05
CA ALA A 167 -45.53 16.86 30.33
C ALA A 167 -44.12 17.05 30.90
N VAL A 168 -43.14 17.26 30.02
CA VAL A 168 -41.78 17.64 30.41
C VAL A 168 -41.54 19.07 29.95
N VAL A 169 -41.28 19.95 30.92
CA VAL A 169 -40.85 21.33 30.68
C VAL A 169 -39.35 21.41 30.94
N SER A 170 -38.57 21.82 29.95
CA SER A 170 -37.11 21.98 30.07
C SER A 170 -36.69 23.43 29.77
N GLY A 171 -35.49 23.82 30.20
CA GLY A 171 -34.99 25.20 30.04
C GLY A 171 -35.43 26.18 31.16
N THR A 172 -36.15 25.71 32.18
CA THR A 172 -36.63 26.53 33.30
C THR A 172 -36.71 25.71 34.59
N ARG A 173 -36.63 26.40 35.74
CA ARG A 173 -36.82 25.79 37.07
C ARG A 173 -38.29 25.59 37.44
N ASN A 174 -39.22 26.32 36.81
CA ASN A 174 -40.66 26.07 37.00
C ASN A 174 -41.14 25.07 35.95
N THR A 175 -41.08 23.78 36.30
CA THR A 175 -41.48 22.70 35.40
C THR A 175 -42.97 22.38 35.46
N GLY A 176 -43.75 23.17 36.23
CA GLY A 176 -45.19 23.02 36.32
C GLY A 176 -45.88 23.25 34.98
N VAL A 177 -46.96 22.52 34.76
CA VAL A 177 -47.87 22.75 33.62
C VAL A 177 -49.28 22.91 34.13
N THR A 178 -50.03 23.79 33.46
CA THR A 178 -51.49 23.77 33.54
C THR A 178 -52.03 23.03 32.33
N TRP A 179 -53.05 22.20 32.54
CA TRP A 179 -53.67 21.44 31.47
C TRP A 179 -54.96 22.12 31.03
N SER A 180 -55.16 22.26 29.73
CA SER A 180 -56.44 22.69 29.15
C SER A 180 -56.96 21.66 28.15
N LEU A 181 -58.29 21.59 28.06
CA LEU A 181 -59.01 20.69 27.15
C LEU A 181 -59.83 21.53 26.16
N SER A 182 -59.70 21.23 24.87
CA SER A 182 -60.48 21.87 23.82
C SER A 182 -61.00 20.85 22.80
N PRO A 183 -62.32 20.64 22.67
CA PRO A 183 -63.39 21.16 23.53
C PRO A 183 -63.30 20.61 24.97
N SER A 184 -63.99 21.24 25.93
CA SER A 184 -63.95 20.89 27.36
C SER A 184 -64.73 19.61 27.69
N VAL A 185 -64.30 18.49 27.09
CA VAL A 185 -64.96 17.17 27.19
C VAL A 185 -64.06 16.22 27.96
N GLY A 186 -64.60 15.60 29.01
CA GLY A 186 -63.84 14.81 29.99
C GLY A 186 -63.24 15.67 31.10
N THR A 187 -62.55 15.04 32.05
CA THR A 187 -61.93 15.73 33.19
C THR A 187 -60.44 15.44 33.25
N MET A 188 -59.64 16.48 33.47
CA MET A 188 -58.17 16.39 33.57
C MET A 188 -57.73 16.72 34.99
N SER A 189 -57.04 15.79 35.67
CA SER A 189 -56.53 16.02 37.03
C SER A 189 -55.22 15.25 37.27
N ASN A 190 -54.20 15.92 37.79
CA ASN A 190 -52.88 15.33 38.13
C ASN A 190 -52.24 14.48 37.01
N GLY A 191 -52.42 14.88 35.74
CA GLY A 191 -51.89 14.13 34.60
C GLY A 191 -52.75 12.92 34.19
N PHE A 192 -53.96 12.74 34.74
CA PHE A 192 -54.94 11.76 34.26
C PHE A 192 -56.13 12.43 33.57
N TYR A 193 -56.37 12.02 32.32
CA TYR A 193 -57.54 12.38 31.55
C TYR A 193 -58.59 11.28 31.69
N MET A 194 -59.80 11.61 32.12
CA MET A 194 -60.94 10.69 32.19
C MET A 194 -62.00 11.08 31.16
N ALA A 195 -62.32 10.14 30.26
CA ALA A 195 -63.38 10.29 29.28
C ALA A 195 -64.77 10.32 29.99
N PRO A 196 -65.74 11.09 29.49
CA PRO A 196 -67.09 11.11 30.04
C PRO A 196 -67.73 9.71 30.09
N GLY A 197 -68.56 9.45 31.10
CA GLY A 197 -69.24 8.16 31.28
C GLY A 197 -70.24 7.79 30.18
N THR A 198 -70.61 8.75 29.31
CA THR A 198 -71.43 8.54 28.11
C THR A 198 -70.87 9.37 26.96
N LEU A 199 -70.79 8.79 25.75
CA LEU A 199 -70.26 9.43 24.55
C LEU A 199 -71.24 9.26 23.38
N ASN A 200 -71.91 10.35 23.01
CA ASN A 200 -72.98 10.33 22.01
C ASN A 200 -72.47 10.36 20.56
N SER A 201 -71.17 10.64 20.35
CA SER A 201 -70.48 10.67 19.06
C SER A 201 -68.98 10.62 19.28
N SER A 202 -68.24 9.97 18.37
CA SER A 202 -66.78 10.02 18.40
C SER A 202 -66.30 11.45 18.19
N GLN A 203 -65.32 11.90 18.97
CA GLN A 203 -64.82 13.28 18.95
C GLN A 203 -63.36 13.33 19.38
N THR A 204 -62.61 14.33 18.92
CA THR A 204 -61.23 14.56 19.34
C THR A 204 -61.19 15.69 20.37
N VAL A 205 -60.56 15.44 21.51
CA VAL A 205 -60.27 16.42 22.54
C VAL A 205 -58.78 16.73 22.51
N MET A 206 -58.40 17.99 22.31
CA MET A 206 -57.00 18.41 22.43
C MET A 206 -56.67 18.63 23.89
N LEU A 207 -55.68 17.89 24.39
CA LEU A 207 -55.06 18.12 25.69
C LEU A 207 -53.82 18.97 25.49
N THR A 208 -53.82 20.18 26.05
CA THR A 208 -52.69 21.11 25.97
C THR A 208 -52.03 21.25 27.34
N ALA A 209 -50.73 20.95 27.40
CA ALA A 209 -49.87 21.34 28.51
C ALA A 209 -49.34 22.76 28.26
N ILE A 210 -49.61 23.68 29.18
CA ILE A 210 -49.15 25.07 29.14
C ILE A 210 -48.09 25.22 30.22
N SER A 211 -46.86 25.61 29.86
CA SER A 211 -45.81 25.83 30.85
C SER A 211 -46.22 26.94 31.83
N MET A 212 -46.08 26.67 33.12
CA MET A 212 -46.26 27.68 34.16
C MET A 212 -45.07 28.64 34.26
N ALA A 213 -43.93 28.31 33.63
CA ALA A 213 -42.78 29.20 33.53
C ALA A 213 -42.90 30.22 32.39
N ASP A 214 -43.47 29.79 31.27
CA ASP A 214 -43.71 30.61 30.08
C ASP A 214 -45.04 30.18 29.44
N PRO A 215 -46.15 30.89 29.71
CA PRO A 215 -47.46 30.52 29.20
C PRO A 215 -47.58 30.56 27.66
N THR A 216 -46.60 31.14 26.96
CA THR A 216 -46.54 31.11 25.49
C THR A 216 -46.03 29.77 24.93
N ARG A 217 -45.41 28.94 25.79
CA ARG A 217 -44.89 27.63 25.42
C ARG A 217 -45.87 26.54 25.83
N THR A 218 -46.43 25.90 24.82
CA THR A 218 -47.44 24.86 24.99
C THR A 218 -47.08 23.64 24.15
N ALA A 219 -47.59 22.48 24.54
CA ALA A 219 -47.59 21.27 23.71
C ALA A 219 -48.97 20.64 23.77
N SER A 220 -49.55 20.36 22.61
CA SER A 220 -50.91 19.85 22.49
C SER A 220 -50.90 18.47 21.85
N VAL A 221 -51.64 17.53 22.42
CA VAL A 221 -51.81 16.17 21.90
C VAL A 221 -53.29 15.83 21.75
N PRO A 222 -53.69 15.08 20.72
CA PRO A 222 -55.08 14.67 20.55
C PRO A 222 -55.43 13.45 21.41
N ILE A 223 -56.62 13.48 22.00
CA ILE A 223 -57.31 12.35 22.61
C ILE A 223 -58.52 12.02 21.74
N PHE A 224 -58.56 10.83 21.18
CA PHE A 224 -59.67 10.35 20.35
C PHE A 224 -60.69 9.64 21.23
N LEU A 225 -61.86 10.23 21.41
CA LEU A 225 -62.99 9.60 22.09
C LEU A 225 -63.83 8.85 21.07
N MET A 226 -64.04 7.56 21.29
CA MET A 226 -64.79 6.67 20.40
C MET A 226 -66.17 6.40 21.00
N ALA A 227 -67.24 6.62 20.22
CA ALA A 227 -68.60 6.26 20.63
C ALA A 227 -68.78 4.73 20.67
N ASP A 228 -69.60 4.25 21.61
CA ASP A 228 -69.89 2.83 21.76
C ASP A 228 -70.78 2.33 20.60
N THR A 229 -70.37 1.27 19.92
CA THR A 229 -71.14 0.65 18.84
C THR A 229 -71.31 -0.84 19.13
N SER A 230 -72.40 -1.21 19.80
CA SER A 230 -72.95 -2.56 19.67
C SER A 230 -74.48 -2.54 19.72
N ALA A 231 -75.08 -2.95 18.60
CA ALA A 231 -76.51 -3.19 18.45
C ALA A 231 -76.83 -4.66 18.79
N GLY A 232 -77.93 -4.89 19.49
CA GLY A 232 -78.55 -6.21 19.68
C GLY A 232 -80.08 -6.09 19.72
N VAL A 233 -80.76 -6.81 18.84
CA VAL A 233 -82.23 -6.95 18.59
C VAL A 233 -82.48 -8.47 18.43
N PRO A 234 -83.68 -9.13 18.57
CA PRO A 234 -85.08 -8.67 18.82
C PRO A 234 -85.90 -9.48 19.88
N ALA A 235 -87.14 -9.06 20.20
CA ALA A 235 -88.39 -9.86 20.08
C ALA A 235 -89.64 -9.20 20.73
N GLY A 236 -90.80 -9.24 20.04
CA GLY A 236 -92.10 -9.56 20.68
C GLY A 236 -93.11 -8.45 21.04
N SER A 237 -94.13 -8.30 20.16
CA SER A 237 -95.58 -8.06 20.42
C SER A 237 -96.11 -6.82 21.17
N GLY A 238 -96.85 -5.98 20.43
CA GLY A 238 -98.29 -5.70 20.63
C GLY A 238 -98.78 -4.76 21.75
N GLY A 239 -99.39 -3.62 21.37
CA GLY A 239 -100.30 -2.83 22.24
C GLY A 239 -100.34 -1.33 21.93
N VAL A 240 -101.54 -0.79 21.68
CA VAL A 240 -101.92 0.58 21.25
C VAL A 240 -102.60 1.32 22.45
N PRO A 241 -102.89 2.64 22.52
CA PRO A 241 -102.27 3.91 22.04
C PRO A 241 -102.10 5.04 23.13
N ALA A 242 -101.54 6.18 22.68
CA ALA A 242 -101.97 7.59 22.92
C ALA A 242 -101.02 8.53 23.70
N GLY A 243 -100.61 9.62 23.03
CA GLY A 243 -99.98 10.79 23.66
C GLY A 243 -99.18 11.67 22.66
N SER A 244 -99.73 12.83 22.31
CA SER A 244 -99.25 13.80 21.31
C SER A 244 -98.08 14.69 21.76
N GLY A 245 -97.16 15.01 20.84
CA GLY A 245 -96.23 16.16 20.94
C GLY A 245 -95.20 16.20 19.79
N GLY A 246 -95.20 17.27 18.98
CA GLY A 246 -94.41 17.41 17.75
C GLY A 246 -92.89 17.56 17.93
N ALA A 247 -92.12 17.09 16.93
CA ALA A 247 -90.65 17.11 16.90
C ALA A 247 -90.08 18.37 16.17
N PRO A 248 -88.96 18.94 16.64
CA PRO A 248 -88.33 20.13 16.05
C PRO A 248 -87.50 19.82 14.79
N ALA A 249 -87.33 20.83 13.93
CA ALA A 249 -86.55 20.78 12.69
C ALA A 249 -85.06 20.47 12.95
N VAL A 250 -84.49 19.56 12.16
CA VAL A 250 -83.07 19.16 12.24
C VAL A 250 -82.20 20.28 11.64
N PRO A 251 -81.19 20.81 12.36
CA PRO A 251 -80.35 21.89 11.84
C PRO A 251 -79.44 21.40 10.69
N VAL A 252 -79.25 22.26 9.68
CA VAL A 252 -78.35 22.00 8.54
C VAL A 252 -76.91 21.94 9.03
N SER A 253 -76.18 20.89 8.67
CA SER A 253 -74.74 20.74 8.92
C SER A 253 -74.01 20.29 7.66
N ILE A 254 -72.74 20.68 7.53
CA ILE A 254 -71.88 20.34 6.38
C ILE A 254 -70.57 19.74 6.89
N GLN A 255 -70.11 18.67 6.24
CA GLN A 255 -68.82 18.02 6.52
C GLN A 255 -68.02 17.83 5.23
N LEU A 256 -66.69 17.90 5.32
CA LEU A 256 -65.76 17.67 4.22
C LEU A 256 -64.94 16.40 4.43
N SER A 257 -64.69 15.66 3.35
CA SER A 257 -63.75 14.54 3.31
C SER A 257 -62.91 14.59 2.03
N PRO A 258 -61.56 14.47 2.10
CA PRO A 258 -60.77 14.47 3.33
C PRO A 258 -60.75 15.86 4.01
N THR A 259 -60.42 15.93 5.31
CA THR A 259 -60.31 17.21 6.05
C THR A 259 -58.93 17.87 5.88
N SER A 260 -57.99 17.21 5.22
CA SER A 260 -56.73 17.81 4.78
C SER A 260 -56.13 17.07 3.57
N ALA A 261 -55.23 17.74 2.85
CA ALA A 261 -54.43 17.15 1.79
C ALA A 261 -53.00 17.74 1.74
N SER A 262 -52.00 16.91 1.44
CA SER A 262 -50.64 17.36 1.14
C SER A 262 -50.33 17.01 -0.31
N LEU A 263 -50.08 18.03 -1.13
CA LEU A 263 -49.96 17.93 -2.59
C LEU A 263 -48.60 18.44 -3.06
N LYS A 264 -48.10 17.89 -4.16
CA LYS A 264 -46.99 18.52 -4.90
C LYS A 264 -47.53 19.59 -5.84
N SER A 265 -46.68 20.58 -6.14
CA SER A 265 -46.90 21.57 -7.20
C SER A 265 -47.53 20.94 -8.47
N GLY A 266 -48.72 21.40 -8.86
CA GLY A 266 -49.48 20.86 -10.01
C GLY A 266 -50.38 19.62 -9.76
N GLN A 267 -50.39 19.03 -8.56
CA GLN A 267 -51.27 17.91 -8.23
C GLN A 267 -52.70 18.35 -7.83
N SER A 268 -53.66 17.44 -7.99
CA SER A 268 -55.06 17.66 -7.59
C SER A 268 -55.53 16.67 -6.52
N SER A 269 -56.51 17.07 -5.73
CA SER A 269 -57.19 16.21 -4.76
C SER A 269 -58.69 16.45 -4.78
N GLN A 270 -59.46 15.37 -4.77
CA GLN A 270 -60.91 15.44 -4.69
C GLN A 270 -61.34 15.59 -3.23
N PHE A 271 -62.27 16.50 -3.02
CA PHE A 271 -62.99 16.70 -1.77
C PHE A 271 -64.48 16.50 -2.03
N SER A 272 -65.15 15.83 -1.11
CA SER A 272 -66.61 15.65 -1.11
C SER A 272 -67.19 16.33 0.11
N ALA A 273 -68.27 17.10 -0.09
CA ALA A 273 -69.02 17.70 1.00
C ALA A 273 -70.35 16.98 1.17
N THR A 274 -70.71 16.65 2.42
CA THR A 274 -72.00 16.06 2.77
C THR A 274 -72.81 17.07 3.56
N VAL A 275 -73.99 17.43 3.08
CA VAL A 275 -74.93 18.33 3.78
C VAL A 275 -76.06 17.49 4.38
N SER A 276 -76.23 17.58 5.69
CA SER A 276 -77.26 16.89 6.48
C SER A 276 -78.27 17.89 7.03
N GLY A 277 -79.52 17.46 7.31
CA GLY A 277 -80.57 18.34 7.83
C GLY A 277 -81.27 19.22 6.78
N SER A 278 -81.02 18.98 5.49
CA SER A 278 -81.65 19.65 4.35
C SER A 278 -81.93 18.65 3.22
N GLN A 279 -83.00 18.86 2.44
CA GLN A 279 -83.23 18.10 1.20
C GLN A 279 -82.34 18.59 0.04
N ASN A 280 -81.84 19.82 0.11
CA ASN A 280 -80.87 20.34 -0.85
C ASN A 280 -79.45 20.12 -0.33
N SER A 281 -78.73 19.20 -0.96
CA SER A 281 -77.37 18.81 -0.60
C SER A 281 -76.27 19.52 -1.40
N ALA A 282 -76.63 20.51 -2.23
CA ALA A 282 -75.66 21.23 -3.05
C ALA A 282 -74.74 22.12 -2.21
N VAL A 283 -73.49 22.27 -2.67
CA VAL A 283 -72.48 23.12 -2.04
C VAL A 283 -71.75 23.98 -3.06
N THR A 284 -71.27 25.15 -2.64
CA THR A 284 -70.33 25.99 -3.40
C THR A 284 -68.93 25.88 -2.82
N TRP A 285 -67.91 25.87 -3.67
CA TRP A 285 -66.51 25.65 -3.28
C TRP A 285 -65.68 26.93 -3.45
N SER A 286 -64.79 27.22 -2.50
CA SER A 286 -63.79 28.29 -2.61
C SER A 286 -62.47 27.91 -1.94
N VAL A 287 -61.40 28.67 -2.19
CA VAL A 287 -60.07 28.42 -1.61
C VAL A 287 -59.45 29.71 -1.09
N VAL A 288 -58.81 29.66 0.08
CA VAL A 288 -58.27 30.82 0.79
C VAL A 288 -56.82 30.55 1.23
N PRO A 289 -55.84 31.35 0.80
CA PRO A 289 -55.93 32.39 -0.23
C PRO A 289 -56.32 31.80 -1.61
N GLN A 290 -56.81 32.64 -2.53
CA GLN A 290 -57.23 32.24 -3.88
C GLN A 290 -56.03 31.84 -4.74
N VAL A 291 -55.50 30.64 -4.48
CA VAL A 291 -54.28 30.07 -5.04
C VAL A 291 -54.62 28.65 -5.49
N GLY A 292 -54.58 28.40 -6.81
CA GLY A 292 -55.07 27.17 -7.41
C GLY A 292 -56.49 27.30 -7.97
N SER A 293 -57.12 26.18 -8.30
CA SER A 293 -58.51 26.15 -8.77
C SER A 293 -59.30 25.06 -8.05
N VAL A 294 -60.59 25.30 -7.82
CA VAL A 294 -61.51 24.28 -7.29
C VAL A 294 -62.78 24.23 -8.11
N VAL A 295 -63.11 23.04 -8.62
CA VAL A 295 -64.34 22.80 -9.41
C VAL A 295 -64.98 21.53 -8.89
N ASN A 296 -66.24 21.61 -8.42
CA ASN A 296 -66.99 20.47 -7.88
C ASN A 296 -66.21 19.66 -6.81
N GLY A 297 -65.48 20.36 -5.95
CA GLY A 297 -64.67 19.74 -4.89
C GLY A 297 -63.33 19.18 -5.35
N LEU A 298 -63.02 19.14 -6.65
CA LEU A 298 -61.66 18.84 -7.12
C LEU A 298 -60.80 20.10 -6.99
N TYR A 299 -59.89 20.12 -6.03
CA TYR A 299 -58.88 21.18 -5.92
C TYR A 299 -57.63 20.81 -6.73
N THR A 300 -57.15 21.71 -7.58
CA THR A 300 -55.91 21.58 -8.35
C THR A 300 -54.91 22.64 -7.89
N ALA A 301 -53.77 22.18 -7.34
CA ALA A 301 -52.71 23.04 -6.84
C ALA A 301 -51.97 23.74 -7.99
N PRO A 302 -51.64 25.04 -7.87
CA PRO A 302 -50.86 25.75 -8.87
C PRO A 302 -49.37 25.38 -8.77
N THR A 303 -48.56 25.89 -9.69
CA THR A 303 -47.12 25.78 -9.58
C THR A 303 -46.60 26.69 -8.46
N VAL A 304 -45.94 26.12 -7.45
CA VAL A 304 -45.37 26.87 -6.31
C VAL A 304 -43.85 26.67 -6.23
N THR A 305 -43.11 27.73 -5.87
CA THR A 305 -41.64 27.74 -5.70
C THR A 305 -41.20 27.61 -4.25
N ALA A 306 -42.13 27.73 -3.30
CA ALA A 306 -41.94 27.50 -1.87
C ALA A 306 -43.17 26.77 -1.30
N GLN A 307 -43.02 26.15 -0.12
CA GLN A 307 -44.15 25.49 0.52
C GLN A 307 -45.28 26.49 0.79
N THR A 308 -46.49 26.16 0.31
CA THR A 308 -47.66 27.04 0.36
C THR A 308 -48.79 26.33 1.10
N ASN A 309 -49.34 26.96 2.14
CA ASN A 309 -50.47 26.42 2.91
C ASN A 309 -51.74 27.22 2.59
N LEU A 310 -52.87 26.54 2.39
CA LEU A 310 -54.17 27.12 2.02
C LEU A 310 -55.34 26.32 2.60
N THR A 311 -56.53 26.90 2.59
CA THR A 311 -57.76 26.31 3.13
C THR A 311 -58.82 26.20 2.04
N LEU A 312 -59.33 25.00 1.78
CA LEU A 312 -60.48 24.77 0.91
C LEU A 312 -61.77 24.84 1.71
N VAL A 313 -62.77 25.57 1.22
CA VAL A 313 -64.03 25.82 1.90
C VAL A 313 -65.19 25.34 1.04
N ALA A 314 -66.07 24.50 1.59
CA ALA A 314 -67.37 24.18 1.01
C ALA A 314 -68.47 24.90 1.81
N THR A 315 -69.38 25.58 1.13
CA THR A 315 -70.49 26.34 1.71
C THR A 315 -71.81 25.71 1.27
N SER A 316 -72.71 25.42 2.20
CA SER A 316 -74.02 24.85 1.85
C SER A 316 -74.86 25.85 1.04
N VAL A 317 -75.50 25.37 -0.03
CA VAL A 317 -76.46 26.18 -0.80
C VAL A 317 -77.78 26.34 -0.05
N SER A 318 -78.16 25.37 0.77
CA SER A 318 -79.42 25.40 1.51
C SER A 318 -79.38 26.29 2.76
N ASP A 319 -78.18 26.48 3.33
CA ASP A 319 -77.91 27.45 4.40
C ASP A 319 -76.49 28.00 4.22
N PRO A 320 -76.34 29.17 3.55
CA PRO A 320 -75.04 29.78 3.27
C PRO A 320 -74.23 30.17 4.52
N THR A 321 -74.83 30.13 5.71
CA THR A 321 -74.10 30.36 6.98
C THR A 321 -73.30 29.14 7.43
N LYS A 322 -73.51 27.98 6.80
CA LYS A 322 -72.83 26.72 7.15
C LYS A 322 -71.73 26.41 6.14
N THR A 323 -70.50 26.39 6.65
CA THR A 323 -69.31 26.02 5.88
C THR A 323 -68.56 24.87 6.54
N ALA A 324 -67.82 24.10 5.74
CA ALA A 324 -66.80 23.17 6.19
C ALA A 324 -65.49 23.54 5.49
N SER A 325 -64.36 23.33 6.18
CA SER A 325 -63.04 23.67 5.65
C SER A 325 -62.07 22.49 5.72
N ALA A 326 -61.16 22.40 4.76
CA ALA A 326 -60.07 21.43 4.71
C ALA A 326 -58.71 22.12 4.52
N ALA A 327 -57.67 21.67 5.23
CA ALA A 327 -56.33 22.25 5.14
C ALA A 327 -55.52 21.62 4.00
N ILE A 328 -54.91 22.43 3.14
CA ILE A 328 -54.10 21.97 2.01
C ILE A 328 -52.68 22.52 2.13
N THR A 329 -51.68 21.64 2.02
CA THR A 329 -50.26 22.00 1.95
C THR A 329 -49.72 21.65 0.57
N VAL A 330 -49.15 22.60 -0.15
CA VAL A 330 -48.53 22.38 -1.46
C VAL A 330 -47.01 22.52 -1.35
N GLN A 331 -46.27 21.48 -1.69
CA GLN A 331 -44.79 21.48 -1.72
C GLN A 331 -44.25 21.88 -3.11
N PRO A 332 -43.17 22.68 -3.18
CA PRO A 332 -42.53 23.02 -4.45
C PRO A 332 -41.90 21.79 -5.07
N ALA A 333 -41.81 21.78 -6.41
CA ALA A 333 -41.17 20.68 -7.11
C ALA A 333 -39.64 20.82 -7.01
N THR A 334 -38.95 19.78 -6.53
CA THR A 334 -37.48 19.77 -6.41
C THR A 334 -36.87 19.27 -7.71
N VAL A 335 -36.20 20.15 -8.45
CA VAL A 335 -35.46 19.77 -9.66
C VAL A 335 -34.21 18.99 -9.26
N SER A 336 -34.06 17.78 -9.81
CA SER A 336 -32.82 17.01 -9.73
C SER A 336 -32.36 16.63 -11.13
N ILE A 337 -31.05 16.57 -11.31
CA ILE A 337 -30.43 16.21 -12.59
C ILE A 337 -29.39 15.12 -12.36
N SER A 338 -29.39 14.10 -13.21
CA SER A 338 -28.34 13.08 -13.27
C SER A 338 -27.86 12.93 -14.71
N LEU A 339 -26.64 12.41 -14.87
CA LEU A 339 -25.99 12.23 -16.16
C LEU A 339 -25.53 10.78 -16.31
N SER A 340 -25.81 10.16 -17.46
CA SER A 340 -25.37 8.81 -17.80
C SER A 340 -24.84 8.75 -19.23
N PRO A 341 -23.71 8.06 -19.50
CA PRO A 341 -22.78 7.47 -18.51
C PRO A 341 -22.07 8.54 -17.66
N SER A 342 -21.55 8.15 -16.48
CA SER A 342 -20.80 9.07 -15.59
C SER A 342 -19.33 9.23 -15.97
N SER A 343 -18.77 8.26 -16.71
CA SER A 343 -17.45 8.36 -17.32
C SER A 343 -17.32 7.53 -18.61
N VAL A 344 -16.47 7.95 -19.53
CA VAL A 344 -16.15 7.23 -20.78
C VAL A 344 -14.68 7.40 -21.16
N TRP A 345 -14.16 6.41 -21.90
CA TRP A 345 -12.84 6.45 -22.52
C TRP A 345 -12.99 6.48 -24.04
N LEU A 346 -12.39 7.47 -24.70
CA LEU A 346 -12.48 7.65 -26.14
C LEU A 346 -11.10 7.89 -26.75
N THR A 347 -10.92 7.47 -28.00
CA THR A 347 -9.79 7.87 -28.84
C THR A 347 -10.20 8.96 -29.82
N HIS A 348 -9.25 9.42 -30.65
CA HIS A 348 -9.52 10.43 -31.67
C HIS A 348 -10.73 10.05 -32.55
N GLY A 349 -11.57 11.04 -32.87
CA GLY A 349 -12.75 10.88 -33.73
C GLY A 349 -13.91 10.03 -33.16
N GLN A 350 -13.75 9.34 -32.03
CA GLN A 350 -14.84 8.58 -31.41
C GLN A 350 -15.87 9.51 -30.76
N SER A 351 -17.11 9.02 -30.66
CA SER A 351 -18.22 9.75 -30.05
C SER A 351 -18.96 8.91 -29.03
N THR A 352 -19.54 9.57 -28.02
CA THR A 352 -20.45 8.92 -27.07
C THR A 352 -21.67 9.80 -26.80
N GLN A 353 -22.82 9.17 -26.55
CA GLN A 353 -24.04 9.87 -26.17
C GLN A 353 -24.16 9.93 -24.64
N PHE A 354 -24.20 11.15 -24.10
CA PHE A 354 -24.65 11.40 -22.74
C PHE A 354 -26.15 11.71 -22.72
N SER A 355 -26.84 11.15 -21.73
CA SER A 355 -28.25 11.39 -21.46
C SER A 355 -28.39 12.04 -20.09
N ALA A 356 -29.00 13.22 -20.05
CA ALA A 356 -29.34 13.91 -18.80
C ALA A 356 -30.79 13.60 -18.42
N ALA A 357 -31.01 13.14 -17.19
CA ALA A 357 -32.34 12.92 -16.65
C ALA A 357 -32.68 14.04 -15.66
N VAL A 358 -33.59 14.93 -16.06
CA VAL A 358 -34.11 16.01 -15.22
C VAL A 358 -35.44 15.57 -14.63
N ASN A 359 -35.51 15.46 -13.31
CA ASN A 359 -36.71 15.05 -12.59
C ASN A 359 -37.31 16.22 -11.78
N GLY A 360 -38.59 16.13 -11.45
CA GLY A 360 -39.27 17.13 -10.62
C GLY A 360 -39.69 18.40 -11.36
N THR A 361 -39.73 18.40 -12.69
CA THR A 361 -40.22 19.51 -13.53
C THR A 361 -40.73 18.99 -14.86
N SER A 362 -41.64 19.72 -15.51
CA SER A 362 -42.09 19.44 -16.88
C SER A 362 -41.10 19.93 -17.94
N ASN A 363 -40.22 20.88 -17.62
CA ASN A 363 -39.14 21.32 -18.50
C ASN A 363 -37.89 20.46 -18.25
N THR A 364 -37.67 19.46 -19.10
CA THR A 364 -36.54 18.54 -19.00
C THR A 364 -35.34 18.95 -19.86
N GLY A 365 -35.32 20.18 -20.38
CA GLY A 365 -34.22 20.69 -21.19
C GLY A 365 -32.93 20.89 -20.39
N VAL A 366 -31.79 20.72 -21.04
CA VAL A 366 -30.46 20.95 -20.46
C VAL A 366 -29.55 21.72 -21.41
N THR A 367 -28.60 22.47 -20.85
CA THR A 367 -27.49 23.08 -21.58
C THR A 367 -26.21 22.28 -21.34
N TRP A 368 -25.41 22.07 -22.37
CA TRP A 368 -24.20 21.24 -22.34
C TRP A 368 -22.93 22.09 -22.42
N THR A 369 -21.93 21.81 -21.59
CA THR A 369 -20.62 22.47 -21.63
C THR A 369 -19.47 21.47 -21.45
N LEU A 370 -18.27 21.86 -21.91
CA LEU A 370 -17.03 21.07 -21.83
C LEU A 370 -15.92 21.86 -21.13
N THR A 371 -15.24 21.23 -20.19
CA THR A 371 -14.09 21.82 -19.48
C THR A 371 -12.93 20.81 -19.38
N PRO A 372 -11.77 21.04 -20.02
CA PRO A 372 -11.50 22.09 -21.00
C PRO A 372 -12.31 21.89 -22.30
N ALA A 373 -12.44 22.93 -23.12
CA ALA A 373 -13.20 22.90 -24.38
C ALA A 373 -12.45 22.13 -25.48
N VAL A 374 -12.36 20.80 -25.34
CA VAL A 374 -11.68 19.89 -26.27
C VAL A 374 -12.67 18.88 -26.82
N GLY A 375 -12.79 18.83 -28.16
CA GLY A 375 -13.85 18.10 -28.85
C GLY A 375 -15.08 18.99 -29.08
N SER A 376 -16.23 18.37 -29.33
CA SER A 376 -17.52 19.07 -29.46
C SER A 376 -18.62 18.31 -28.73
N ILE A 377 -19.65 19.03 -28.28
CA ILE A 377 -20.85 18.42 -27.70
C ILE A 377 -22.11 19.08 -28.26
N THR A 378 -23.04 18.28 -28.78
CA THR A 378 -24.33 18.75 -29.31
C THR A 378 -25.42 17.80 -28.86
N ASN A 379 -26.45 18.30 -28.16
CA ASN A 379 -27.55 17.48 -27.62
C ASN A 379 -27.06 16.23 -26.83
N GLY A 380 -25.98 16.38 -26.06
CA GLY A 380 -25.38 15.29 -25.28
C GLY A 380 -24.46 14.36 -26.06
N LEU A 381 -24.38 14.46 -27.39
CA LEU A 381 -23.41 13.70 -28.19
C LEU A 381 -22.05 14.39 -28.11
N TYR A 382 -21.13 13.80 -27.34
CA TYR A 382 -19.73 14.23 -27.31
C TYR A 382 -18.96 13.58 -28.46
N THR A 383 -18.19 14.36 -29.21
CA THR A 383 -17.27 13.90 -30.26
C THR A 383 -15.84 14.32 -29.92
N ALA A 384 -14.94 13.35 -29.81
CA ALA A 384 -13.51 13.57 -29.57
C ALA A 384 -12.86 14.28 -30.79
N PRO A 385 -11.80 15.08 -30.58
CA PRO A 385 -11.09 15.74 -31.68
C PRO A 385 -10.45 14.73 -32.65
N ALA A 386 -10.13 15.18 -33.86
CA ALA A 386 -9.51 14.36 -34.91
C ALA A 386 -8.09 13.86 -34.58
N SER A 387 -7.45 14.43 -33.57
CA SER A 387 -6.15 13.98 -33.07
C SER A 387 -6.07 14.12 -31.55
N VAL A 388 -5.56 13.10 -30.87
CA VAL A 388 -5.29 13.09 -29.43
C VAL A 388 -3.81 12.79 -29.24
N THR A 389 -2.99 13.79 -28.91
CA THR A 389 -1.53 13.66 -28.82
C THR A 389 -1.03 13.33 -27.41
N SER A 390 -1.87 13.50 -26.40
CA SER A 390 -1.59 13.13 -25.02
C SER A 390 -2.88 12.82 -24.28
N GLN A 391 -2.78 12.02 -23.22
CA GLN A 391 -3.96 11.69 -22.42
C GLN A 391 -4.51 12.95 -21.74
N ARG A 392 -5.82 13.17 -21.83
CA ARG A 392 -6.51 14.34 -21.26
C ARG A 392 -7.89 13.96 -20.73
N THR A 393 -8.27 14.53 -19.60
CA THR A 393 -9.60 14.36 -19.02
C THR A 393 -10.45 15.60 -19.27
N ILE A 394 -11.63 15.41 -19.87
CA ILE A 394 -12.61 16.44 -20.18
C ILE A 394 -13.84 16.23 -19.31
N THR A 395 -14.30 17.28 -18.65
CA THR A 395 -15.56 17.26 -17.90
C THR A 395 -16.70 17.73 -18.80
N VAL A 396 -17.69 16.87 -19.01
CA VAL A 396 -18.96 17.17 -19.66
C VAL A 396 -19.96 17.57 -18.57
N THR A 397 -20.57 18.74 -18.68
CA THR A 397 -21.59 19.22 -17.72
C THR A 397 -22.92 19.44 -18.42
N ALA A 398 -23.98 18.87 -17.86
CA ALA A 398 -25.36 19.17 -18.23
C ALA A 398 -25.99 20.02 -17.12
N THR A 399 -26.48 21.22 -17.46
CA THR A 399 -27.14 22.15 -16.54
C THR A 399 -28.63 22.20 -16.85
N SER A 400 -29.49 22.09 -15.84
CA SER A 400 -30.95 22.12 -16.03
C SER A 400 -31.42 23.49 -16.53
N MET A 401 -32.26 23.51 -17.56
CA MET A 401 -32.93 24.73 -18.03
C MET A 401 -34.09 25.17 -17.13
N ALA A 402 -34.63 24.26 -16.33
CA ALA A 402 -35.70 24.57 -15.37
C ALA A 402 -35.17 25.18 -14.08
N ASP A 403 -33.96 24.80 -13.66
CA ASP A 403 -33.26 25.35 -12.51
C ASP A 403 -31.74 25.39 -12.81
N PRO A 404 -31.22 26.54 -13.28
CA PRO A 404 -29.80 26.68 -13.62
C PRO A 404 -28.84 26.49 -12.45
N SER A 405 -29.32 26.41 -11.20
CA SER A 405 -28.50 26.07 -10.03
C SER A 405 -28.19 24.56 -9.94
N LYS A 406 -28.81 23.72 -10.77
CA LYS A 406 -28.64 22.27 -10.78
C LYS A 406 -27.90 21.81 -12.03
N ALA A 407 -26.78 21.13 -11.83
CA ALA A 407 -26.01 20.52 -12.89
C ALA A 407 -25.53 19.11 -12.49
N ALA A 408 -25.28 18.28 -13.50
CA ALA A 408 -24.62 16.99 -13.35
C ALA A 408 -23.43 16.93 -14.31
N SER A 409 -22.35 16.28 -13.88
CA SER A 409 -21.11 16.18 -14.67
C SER A 409 -20.69 14.74 -14.88
N ALA A 410 -20.04 14.49 -16.00
CA ALA A 410 -19.41 13.22 -16.38
C ALA A 410 -18.01 13.48 -16.92
N THR A 411 -17.13 12.47 -16.86
CA THR A 411 -15.75 12.59 -17.35
C THR A 411 -15.54 11.82 -18.66
N VAL A 412 -14.87 12.45 -19.61
CA VAL A 412 -14.35 11.81 -20.83
C VAL A 412 -12.84 11.78 -20.71
N THR A 413 -12.25 10.60 -20.69
CA THR A 413 -10.79 10.47 -20.82
C THR A 413 -10.44 10.18 -22.26
N LEU A 414 -9.67 11.09 -22.86
CA LEU A 414 -9.08 10.91 -24.19
C LEU A 414 -7.69 10.30 -24.04
N ALA A 415 -7.39 9.23 -24.78
CA ALA A 415 -6.05 8.64 -24.83
C ALA A 415 -5.53 8.54 -26.28
N PRO A 416 -4.22 8.75 -26.52
CA PRO A 416 -3.62 8.50 -27.83
C PRO A 416 -3.65 6.99 -28.13
N VAL A 417 -3.86 6.65 -29.41
CA VAL A 417 -3.60 5.29 -29.90
C VAL A 417 -2.08 5.16 -30.00
N SER A 418 -1.52 4.08 -29.46
CA SER A 418 -0.10 3.77 -29.64
C SER A 418 0.03 2.39 -30.28
N ILE A 419 1.03 2.23 -31.13
CA ILE A 419 1.35 0.96 -31.77
C ILE A 419 2.81 0.65 -31.52
N THR A 420 3.08 -0.56 -31.02
CA THR A 420 4.44 -1.09 -30.88
C THR A 420 4.55 -2.38 -31.68
N MET A 421 5.77 -2.78 -32.03
CA MET A 421 6.02 -4.02 -32.77
C MET A 421 7.15 -4.78 -32.12
N VAL A 422 6.95 -6.08 -31.92
CA VAL A 422 7.98 -6.97 -31.38
C VAL A 422 8.11 -8.18 -32.31
N PRO A 423 9.33 -8.57 -32.70
CA PRO A 423 10.60 -7.84 -32.48
C PRO A 423 10.71 -6.53 -33.29
N THR A 424 11.50 -5.55 -32.83
CA THR A 424 11.76 -4.29 -33.57
C THR A 424 12.90 -4.41 -34.58
N SER A 425 13.75 -5.42 -34.43
CA SER A 425 14.71 -5.81 -35.47
C SER A 425 15.10 -7.27 -35.33
N ILE A 426 15.42 -7.91 -36.45
CA ILE A 426 15.92 -9.29 -36.50
C ILE A 426 16.96 -9.43 -37.61
N SER A 427 17.78 -10.47 -37.50
CA SER A 427 18.63 -10.93 -38.59
C SER A 427 18.18 -12.32 -39.05
N LEU A 428 17.90 -12.49 -40.34
CA LEU A 428 17.43 -13.76 -40.90
C LEU A 428 18.34 -14.24 -42.03
N GLY A 429 18.69 -15.53 -41.99
CA GLY A 429 19.30 -16.24 -43.11
C GLY A 429 18.27 -16.73 -44.12
N ALA A 430 18.74 -17.34 -45.21
CA ALA A 430 17.88 -17.81 -46.29
C ALA A 430 16.82 -18.81 -45.79
N SER A 431 15.58 -18.68 -46.29
CA SER A 431 14.38 -19.46 -45.89
C SER A 431 13.93 -19.31 -44.43
N ALA A 432 14.63 -18.56 -43.59
CA ALA A 432 14.23 -18.36 -42.20
C ALA A 432 12.98 -17.47 -42.11
N SER A 433 12.13 -17.74 -41.13
CA SER A 433 10.91 -16.96 -40.88
C SER A 433 10.90 -16.42 -39.46
N SER A 434 10.22 -15.30 -39.25
CA SER A 434 9.99 -14.74 -37.93
C SER A 434 8.62 -14.10 -37.85
N GLN A 435 7.94 -14.35 -36.74
CA GLN A 435 6.67 -13.70 -36.43
C GLN A 435 6.95 -12.32 -35.85
N PHE A 436 6.26 -11.32 -36.40
CA PHE A 436 6.12 -10.01 -35.83
C PHE A 436 4.71 -9.86 -35.27
N THR A 437 4.64 -9.31 -34.07
CA THR A 437 3.38 -8.99 -33.40
C THR A 437 3.35 -7.49 -33.21
N ALA A 438 2.33 -6.85 -33.80
CA ALA A 438 2.05 -5.45 -33.52
C ALA A 438 1.01 -5.37 -32.40
N THR A 439 1.30 -4.58 -31.38
CA THR A 439 0.39 -4.35 -30.26
C THR A 439 -0.12 -2.92 -30.35
N VAL A 440 -1.42 -2.79 -30.61
CA VAL A 440 -2.11 -1.50 -30.58
C VAL A 440 -2.75 -1.32 -29.20
N THR A 441 -2.45 -0.22 -28.53
CA THR A 441 -3.03 0.15 -27.23
C THR A 441 -3.74 1.49 -27.31
N GLY A 442 -4.54 1.79 -26.28
CA GLY A 442 -5.36 3.00 -26.23
C GLY A 442 -6.71 2.87 -26.94
N THR A 443 -7.01 1.74 -27.61
CA THR A 443 -8.26 1.50 -28.37
C THR A 443 -8.72 0.04 -28.27
N LEU A 444 -10.02 -0.20 -28.45
CA LEU A 444 -10.60 -1.56 -28.54
C LEU A 444 -10.39 -2.22 -29.90
N ASN A 445 -10.16 -1.44 -30.97
CA ASN A 445 -9.84 -1.98 -32.28
C ASN A 445 -8.32 -2.15 -32.40
N THR A 446 -7.83 -3.35 -32.12
CA THR A 446 -6.40 -3.66 -32.11
C THR A 446 -5.85 -4.16 -33.45
N GLY A 447 -6.67 -4.13 -34.51
CA GLY A 447 -6.27 -4.61 -35.82
C GLY A 447 -5.18 -3.74 -36.47
N VAL A 448 -4.37 -4.36 -37.32
CA VAL A 448 -3.29 -3.68 -38.06
C VAL A 448 -3.24 -4.12 -39.52
N THR A 449 -2.76 -3.24 -40.39
CA THR A 449 -2.36 -3.58 -41.75
C THR A 449 -0.84 -3.62 -41.84
N TRP A 450 -0.32 -4.65 -42.49
CA TRP A 450 1.12 -4.86 -42.64
C TRP A 450 1.60 -4.47 -44.04
N SER A 451 2.77 -3.84 -44.13
CA SER A 451 3.48 -3.60 -45.39
C SER A 451 4.99 -3.79 -45.22
N MET A 452 5.71 -4.06 -46.30
CA MET A 452 7.17 -4.24 -46.27
C MET A 452 7.84 -3.53 -47.44
N ALA A 453 9.01 -2.95 -47.21
CA ALA A 453 9.81 -2.27 -48.22
C ALA A 453 11.32 -2.46 -47.98
N PRO A 454 12.13 -2.84 -49.00
CA PRO A 454 11.71 -3.37 -50.29
C PRO A 454 10.93 -4.70 -50.16
N GLY A 455 10.15 -5.06 -51.18
CA GLY A 455 9.33 -6.28 -51.21
C GLY A 455 10.13 -7.56 -51.41
N PHE A 456 11.09 -7.83 -50.53
CA PHE A 456 11.98 -8.99 -50.58
C PHE A 456 11.55 -10.01 -49.51
N GLY A 457 11.19 -11.23 -49.90
CA GLY A 457 10.54 -12.22 -49.01
C GLY A 457 9.02 -12.26 -49.16
N SER A 458 8.33 -12.91 -48.22
CA SER A 458 6.86 -12.95 -48.14
C SER A 458 6.37 -12.59 -46.75
N MET A 459 5.20 -11.96 -46.66
CA MET A 459 4.58 -11.57 -45.39
C MET A 459 3.09 -11.94 -45.37
N VAL A 460 2.68 -12.65 -44.32
CA VAL A 460 1.28 -13.02 -44.07
C VAL A 460 0.97 -12.85 -42.57
N ASN A 461 0.03 -11.96 -42.22
CA ASN A 461 -0.40 -11.72 -40.83
C ASN A 461 0.76 -11.51 -39.83
N GLY A 462 1.77 -10.71 -40.21
CA GLY A 462 2.95 -10.45 -39.39
C GLY A 462 4.02 -11.54 -39.41
N LEU A 463 3.78 -12.71 -40.03
CA LEU A 463 4.83 -13.69 -40.28
C LEU A 463 5.61 -13.28 -41.52
N TYR A 464 6.88 -12.90 -41.35
CA TYR A 464 7.79 -12.66 -42.45
C TYR A 464 8.65 -13.90 -42.72
N THR A 465 8.83 -14.26 -43.99
CA THR A 465 9.69 -15.36 -44.46
C THR A 465 10.71 -14.83 -45.46
N ALA A 466 12.00 -15.03 -45.15
CA ALA A 466 13.11 -14.66 -46.03
C ALA A 466 13.17 -15.58 -47.28
N PRO A 467 13.62 -15.08 -48.44
CA PRO A 467 13.77 -15.90 -49.65
C PRO A 467 14.75 -17.06 -49.47
N ALA A 468 14.62 -18.07 -50.35
CA ALA A 468 15.47 -19.25 -50.34
C ALA A 468 16.95 -18.98 -50.71
N THR A 469 17.23 -17.83 -51.30
CA THR A 469 18.59 -17.37 -51.62
C THR A 469 18.72 -15.88 -51.31
N ILE A 470 19.79 -15.51 -50.61
CA ILE A 470 20.14 -14.11 -50.29
C ILE A 470 21.52 -13.86 -50.89
N GLY A 471 21.58 -13.18 -52.03
CA GLY A 471 22.81 -12.98 -52.80
C GLY A 471 23.76 -11.92 -52.22
N SER A 472 23.24 -11.01 -51.40
CA SER A 472 24.00 -9.97 -50.70
C SER A 472 23.23 -9.56 -49.45
N ALA A 473 23.90 -8.94 -48.48
CA ALA A 473 23.21 -8.37 -47.33
C ALA A 473 22.19 -7.32 -47.79
N GLN A 474 20.97 -7.41 -47.27
CA GLN A 474 19.87 -6.48 -47.58
C GLN A 474 19.08 -6.18 -46.30
N THR A 475 18.42 -5.03 -46.27
CA THR A 475 17.55 -4.63 -45.16
C THR A 475 16.13 -4.45 -45.65
N VAL A 476 15.17 -5.09 -44.99
CA VAL A 476 13.73 -4.95 -45.24
C VAL A 476 13.11 -4.24 -44.04
N THR A 477 12.40 -3.14 -44.27
CA THR A 477 11.60 -2.46 -43.25
C THR A 477 10.17 -2.99 -43.31
N LEU A 478 9.74 -3.61 -42.22
CA LEU A 478 8.36 -4.03 -41.98
C LEU A 478 7.62 -2.88 -41.29
N THR A 479 6.40 -2.57 -41.74
CA THR A 479 5.55 -1.53 -41.16
C THR A 479 4.20 -2.13 -40.79
N ALA A 480 3.80 -1.97 -39.53
CA ALA A 480 2.43 -2.21 -39.09
C ALA A 480 1.74 -0.85 -38.91
N THR A 481 0.56 -0.69 -39.51
CA THR A 481 -0.27 0.52 -39.41
C THR A 481 -1.53 0.17 -38.64
N SER A 482 -1.91 0.96 -37.64
CA SER A 482 -3.12 0.71 -36.85
C SER A 482 -4.38 0.90 -37.70
N LEU A 483 -5.33 -0.03 -37.60
CA LEU A 483 -6.66 0.13 -38.20
C LEU A 483 -7.53 1.11 -37.42
N ALA A 484 -7.24 1.34 -36.14
CA ALA A 484 -7.94 2.32 -35.32
C ALA A 484 -7.42 3.75 -35.54
N ASP A 485 -6.14 3.89 -35.88
CA ASP A 485 -5.52 5.17 -36.21
C ASP A 485 -4.48 4.97 -37.32
N PRO A 486 -4.85 5.20 -38.59
CA PRO A 486 -3.93 5.02 -39.71
C PRO A 486 -2.72 5.98 -39.70
N THR A 487 -2.71 7.00 -38.85
CA THR A 487 -1.55 7.88 -38.67
C THR A 487 -0.48 7.27 -37.78
N GLN A 488 -0.81 6.23 -37.01
CA GLN A 488 0.11 5.56 -36.11
C GLN A 488 0.69 4.30 -36.77
N THR A 489 2.02 4.28 -36.89
CA THR A 489 2.78 3.16 -37.47
C THR A 489 3.88 2.70 -36.53
N ALA A 490 4.10 1.39 -36.50
CA ALA A 490 5.30 0.79 -35.91
C ALA A 490 6.17 0.23 -37.04
N HIS A 491 7.48 0.28 -36.86
CA HIS A 491 8.44 -0.24 -37.82
C HIS A 491 9.34 -1.30 -37.19
N ALA A 492 9.70 -2.30 -37.98
CA ALA A 492 10.77 -3.22 -37.66
C ALA A 492 11.75 -3.39 -38.81
N THR A 493 13.01 -3.62 -38.47
CA THR A 493 14.10 -3.74 -39.44
C THR A 493 14.58 -5.20 -39.51
N ILE A 494 14.46 -5.81 -40.68
CA ILE A 494 14.92 -7.17 -40.95
C ILE A 494 16.22 -7.08 -41.74
N SER A 495 17.32 -7.50 -41.14
CA SER A 495 18.61 -7.63 -41.80
C SER A 495 18.74 -9.04 -42.37
N LEU A 496 18.86 -9.17 -43.68
CA LEU A 496 19.03 -10.44 -44.37
C LEU A 496 20.51 -10.72 -44.54
N THR A 497 20.98 -11.86 -44.03
CA THR A 497 22.36 -12.27 -44.15
C THR A 497 22.56 -13.20 -45.35
N PRO A 498 23.55 -12.93 -46.22
CA PRO A 498 23.87 -13.82 -47.33
C PRO A 498 24.40 -15.16 -46.81
N ASN A 499 24.26 -16.21 -47.63
CA ASN A 499 24.82 -17.53 -47.30
C ASN A 499 26.34 -17.40 -47.07
N VAL A 500 26.85 -17.85 -45.92
CA VAL A 500 28.24 -17.61 -45.52
C VAL A 500 29.19 -18.65 -46.09
N THR A 501 30.20 -18.21 -46.84
CA THR A 501 31.44 -18.96 -47.15
C THR A 501 32.42 -18.91 -45.96
N THR A 502 32.96 -20.06 -45.56
CA THR A 502 33.97 -20.18 -44.48
C THR A 502 35.38 -19.82 -44.96
N THR A 503 36.17 -19.12 -44.14
CA THR A 503 37.57 -18.73 -44.42
C THR A 503 38.52 -19.15 -43.29
N LEU A 504 39.65 -19.80 -43.63
CA LEU A 504 40.72 -20.19 -42.70
C LEU A 504 41.64 -18.99 -42.36
N SER A 505 42.16 -18.94 -41.13
CA SER A 505 43.15 -17.95 -40.65
C SER A 505 44.21 -18.62 -39.76
N VAL A 506 45.38 -18.00 -39.58
CA VAL A 506 46.46 -18.48 -38.70
C VAL A 506 46.84 -17.38 -37.70
N ALA A 507 46.93 -17.73 -36.41
CA ALA A 507 47.32 -16.83 -35.33
C ALA A 507 48.35 -17.49 -34.39
N PRO A 508 49.27 -16.74 -33.75
CA PRO A 508 49.48 -15.29 -33.90
C PRO A 508 50.17 -14.93 -35.23
N THR A 509 49.95 -13.72 -35.75
CA THR A 509 50.69 -13.14 -36.89
C THR A 509 50.62 -11.61 -36.84
N PRO A 510 51.73 -10.86 -37.06
CA PRO A 510 53.10 -11.33 -37.24
C PRO A 510 53.73 -11.82 -35.93
N VAL A 511 54.74 -12.70 -36.04
CA VAL A 511 55.56 -13.17 -34.91
C VAL A 511 57.01 -12.79 -35.17
N SER A 512 57.78 -12.44 -34.14
CA SER A 512 59.24 -12.31 -34.23
C SER A 512 59.93 -13.23 -33.22
N LEU A 513 60.92 -14.02 -33.65
CA LEU A 513 61.67 -14.95 -32.80
C LEU A 513 63.19 -14.75 -32.94
N SER A 514 63.88 -14.85 -31.81
CA SER A 514 65.35 -14.98 -31.74
C SER A 514 65.78 -16.45 -31.76
N ALA A 515 67.09 -16.70 -31.86
CA ALA A 515 67.64 -18.05 -32.00
C ALA A 515 67.14 -19.00 -30.90
N SER A 516 66.78 -20.23 -31.30
CA SER A 516 66.25 -21.29 -30.42
C SER A 516 64.89 -21.04 -29.73
N GLN A 517 64.21 -19.92 -29.97
CA GLN A 517 62.87 -19.69 -29.41
C GLN A 517 61.80 -20.52 -30.13
N THR A 518 60.69 -20.76 -29.45
CA THR A 518 59.52 -21.47 -30.00
C THR A 518 58.29 -20.58 -30.02
N GLN A 519 57.37 -20.82 -30.96
CA GLN A 519 56.06 -20.18 -31.02
C GLN A 519 55.00 -21.21 -31.40
N GLN A 520 53.90 -21.23 -30.63
CA GLN A 520 52.72 -21.99 -30.99
C GLN A 520 51.85 -21.21 -31.97
N PHE A 521 51.60 -21.76 -33.16
CA PHE A 521 50.61 -21.27 -34.10
C PHE A 521 49.32 -22.09 -33.99
N SER A 522 48.19 -21.44 -34.23
CA SER A 522 46.84 -22.03 -34.22
C SER A 522 46.15 -21.69 -35.54
N ALA A 523 45.53 -22.68 -36.17
CA ALA A 523 44.70 -22.49 -37.34
C ALA A 523 43.24 -22.32 -36.88
N LEU A 524 42.61 -21.21 -37.27
CA LEU A 524 41.27 -20.84 -36.83
C LEU A 524 40.37 -20.75 -38.07
N VAL A 525 39.22 -21.44 -38.06
CA VAL A 525 38.20 -21.26 -39.10
C VAL A 525 37.23 -20.18 -38.65
N SER A 526 37.03 -19.17 -39.49
CA SER A 526 36.04 -18.13 -39.30
C SER A 526 34.96 -18.24 -40.37
N SER A 527 33.70 -18.08 -39.96
CA SER A 527 32.62 -17.74 -40.88
C SER A 527 32.56 -16.22 -40.90
N GLY A 528 32.65 -15.61 -42.09
CA GLY A 528 32.94 -14.18 -42.25
C GLY A 528 32.09 -13.29 -41.34
N GLY A 529 32.74 -12.65 -40.36
CA GLY A 529 32.13 -11.61 -39.53
C GLY A 529 32.40 -11.63 -38.01
N ILE A 530 33.18 -12.57 -37.45
CA ILE A 530 33.47 -12.63 -36.00
C ILE A 530 34.97 -12.89 -35.79
N GLY A 531 35.65 -12.01 -35.03
CA GLY A 531 37.02 -12.21 -34.60
C GLY A 531 37.10 -13.34 -33.56
N GLY A 532 37.85 -14.40 -33.87
CA GLY A 532 38.08 -15.56 -33.00
C GLY A 532 37.47 -16.84 -33.55
N GLY A 533 38.13 -17.48 -34.54
CA GLY A 533 37.71 -18.79 -35.03
C GLY A 533 38.01 -19.91 -34.02
N ALA A 534 37.30 -21.03 -34.12
CA ALA A 534 37.62 -22.23 -33.34
C ALA A 534 38.93 -22.87 -33.86
N PRO A 535 39.80 -23.41 -32.98
CA PRO A 535 40.98 -24.16 -33.40
C PRO A 535 40.55 -25.36 -34.24
N VAL A 536 41.13 -25.50 -35.44
CA VAL A 536 40.94 -26.68 -36.29
C VAL A 536 42.24 -27.45 -36.46
N SER A 537 42.12 -28.77 -36.61
CA SER A 537 43.26 -29.57 -37.05
C SER A 537 43.66 -29.16 -38.47
N ALA A 538 44.91 -28.74 -38.63
CA ALA A 538 45.48 -28.32 -39.90
C ALA A 538 46.82 -29.02 -40.15
N GLN A 539 47.17 -29.18 -41.43
CA GLN A 539 48.53 -29.55 -41.82
C GLN A 539 49.38 -28.29 -41.89
N TRP A 540 50.55 -28.31 -41.24
CA TRP A 540 51.44 -27.16 -41.09
C TRP A 540 52.67 -27.30 -42.01
N THR A 541 53.03 -26.21 -42.68
CA THR A 541 54.22 -26.12 -43.54
C THR A 541 54.95 -24.79 -43.29
N ILE A 542 56.26 -24.75 -43.57
CA ILE A 542 57.10 -23.57 -43.42
C ILE A 542 57.90 -23.31 -44.70
N ASN A 543 58.01 -22.03 -45.11
CA ASN A 543 58.79 -21.62 -46.28
C ASN A 543 59.47 -20.25 -46.05
N PRO A 544 60.80 -20.11 -46.23
CA PRO A 544 61.78 -21.18 -46.49
C PRO A 544 61.85 -22.20 -45.32
N PRO A 545 62.35 -23.44 -45.56
CA PRO A 545 62.39 -24.51 -44.56
C PRO A 545 63.51 -24.26 -43.54
N MET A 546 63.39 -23.19 -42.76
CA MET A 546 64.30 -22.86 -41.68
C MET A 546 63.60 -23.06 -40.34
N GLY A 547 64.26 -23.75 -39.40
CA GLY A 547 63.61 -24.21 -38.18
C GLY A 547 62.79 -25.49 -38.40
N SER A 548 61.89 -25.79 -37.47
CA SER A 548 60.97 -26.93 -37.56
C SER A 548 59.57 -26.54 -37.09
N ILE A 549 58.53 -27.21 -37.60
CA ILE A 549 57.15 -27.05 -37.12
C ILE A 549 56.52 -28.42 -36.84
N THR A 550 55.86 -28.57 -35.69
CA THR A 550 55.15 -29.82 -35.35
C THR A 550 53.79 -29.89 -36.04
N GLN A 551 53.20 -31.09 -36.06
CA GLN A 551 51.83 -31.30 -36.56
C GLN A 551 50.76 -30.58 -35.71
N THR A 552 51.09 -30.17 -34.49
CA THR A 552 50.23 -29.35 -33.63
C THR A 552 50.46 -27.84 -33.83
N GLY A 553 51.37 -27.41 -34.70
CA GLY A 553 51.62 -25.99 -35.01
C GLY A 553 52.70 -25.31 -34.15
N LEU A 554 53.50 -26.07 -33.38
CA LEU A 554 54.62 -25.51 -32.61
C LEU A 554 55.84 -25.32 -33.52
N TYR A 555 56.18 -24.07 -33.81
CA TYR A 555 57.39 -23.71 -34.55
C TYR A 555 58.59 -23.55 -33.61
N THR A 556 59.78 -24.03 -34.03
CA THR A 556 61.07 -23.86 -33.33
C THR A 556 62.09 -23.20 -34.25
N ALA A 557 62.63 -22.04 -33.85
CA ALA A 557 63.65 -21.30 -34.59
C ALA A 557 65.01 -22.05 -34.60
N PRO A 558 65.84 -21.89 -35.65
CA PRO A 558 67.17 -22.51 -35.70
C PRO A 558 68.09 -22.00 -34.59
N GLY A 559 69.10 -22.79 -34.24
CA GLY A 559 70.04 -22.50 -33.15
C GLY A 559 70.94 -21.28 -33.37
N SER A 560 70.98 -20.73 -34.58
CA SER A 560 71.63 -19.46 -34.89
C SER A 560 70.89 -18.74 -36.03
N ILE A 561 70.80 -17.42 -35.96
CA ILE A 561 70.17 -16.54 -36.96
C ILE A 561 71.20 -15.46 -37.29
N SER A 562 71.85 -15.55 -38.44
CA SER A 562 72.94 -14.66 -38.85
C SER A 562 72.46 -13.36 -39.50
N VAL A 563 71.26 -13.37 -40.08
CA VAL A 563 70.59 -12.21 -40.70
C VAL A 563 69.09 -12.28 -40.43
N GLN A 564 68.41 -11.12 -40.42
CA GLN A 564 66.96 -11.10 -40.30
C GLN A 564 66.32 -11.81 -41.49
N GLN A 565 65.39 -12.73 -41.23
CA GLN A 565 64.76 -13.52 -42.29
C GLN A 565 63.27 -13.72 -42.05
N LEU A 566 62.49 -13.66 -43.13
CA LEU A 566 61.05 -13.89 -43.09
C LEU A 566 60.74 -15.36 -43.42
N VAL A 567 60.00 -16.02 -42.53
CA VAL A 567 59.47 -17.37 -42.67
C VAL A 567 57.95 -17.27 -42.75
N THR A 568 57.36 -17.94 -43.73
CA THR A 568 55.90 -18.06 -43.86
C THR A 568 55.46 -19.40 -43.29
N VAL A 569 54.59 -19.36 -42.27
CA VAL A 569 53.97 -20.55 -41.67
C VAL A 569 52.59 -20.74 -42.26
N THR A 570 52.33 -21.83 -42.96
CA THR A 570 51.05 -22.07 -43.65
C THR A 570 50.30 -23.25 -43.03
N ALA A 571 49.05 -23.01 -42.67
CA ALA A 571 48.08 -24.03 -42.27
C ALA A 571 47.17 -24.38 -43.45
N THR A 572 46.95 -25.67 -43.67
CA THR A 572 46.01 -26.20 -44.67
C THR A 572 44.97 -27.10 -44.00
N SER A 573 43.69 -26.87 -44.28
CA SER A 573 42.59 -27.72 -43.80
C SER A 573 41.52 -27.87 -44.89
N SER A 574 40.44 -28.59 -44.59
CA SER A 574 39.26 -28.66 -45.48
C SER A 574 38.58 -27.30 -45.71
N ALA A 575 38.87 -26.28 -44.91
CA ALA A 575 38.37 -24.91 -45.05
C ALA A 575 39.29 -24.00 -45.90
N GLY A 576 40.37 -24.53 -46.49
CA GLY A 576 41.30 -23.80 -47.36
C GLY A 576 42.72 -23.70 -46.78
N ASN A 577 43.45 -22.68 -47.23
CA ASN A 577 44.84 -22.43 -46.82
C ASN A 577 44.96 -21.03 -46.22
N ALA A 578 45.73 -20.89 -45.14
CA ALA A 578 46.02 -19.61 -44.53
C ALA A 578 47.46 -19.57 -44.02
N SER A 579 48.07 -18.39 -44.02
CA SER A 579 49.49 -18.24 -43.68
C SER A 579 49.70 -17.12 -42.65
N ALA A 580 50.70 -17.33 -41.79
CA ALA A 580 51.24 -16.33 -40.86
C ALA A 580 52.67 -15.97 -41.22
N SER A 581 53.03 -14.71 -41.02
CA SER A 581 54.39 -14.21 -41.21
C SER A 581 55.18 -14.28 -39.90
N LEU A 582 56.33 -14.94 -39.93
CA LEU A 582 57.26 -15.07 -38.82
C LEU A 582 58.60 -14.42 -39.22
N THR A 583 59.07 -13.47 -38.44
CA THR A 583 60.36 -12.80 -38.65
C THR A 583 61.40 -13.37 -37.68
N LEU A 584 62.44 -14.00 -38.19
CA LEU A 584 63.59 -14.42 -37.40
C LEU A 584 64.55 -13.25 -37.27
N THR A 585 64.82 -12.81 -36.04
CA THR A 585 65.70 -11.66 -35.76
C THR A 585 66.99 -12.11 -35.10
N PRO A 586 68.17 -11.61 -35.55
CA PRO A 586 69.41 -11.74 -34.80
C PRO A 586 69.26 -11.05 -33.43
N THR A 587 69.90 -11.59 -32.40
CA THR A 587 69.85 -10.99 -31.06
C THR A 587 70.50 -9.60 -31.07
N ALA A 588 69.69 -8.55 -30.94
CA ALA A 588 70.16 -7.19 -30.67
C ALA A 588 69.20 -6.47 -29.71
N THR A 589 69.81 -5.74 -28.77
CA THR A 589 69.24 -5.03 -27.62
C THR A 589 68.47 -3.75 -28.01
N THR A 590 67.36 -3.50 -27.31
CA THR A 590 66.57 -2.25 -27.12
C THR A 590 65.21 -2.13 -27.86
N PRO A 591 64.13 -1.61 -27.21
CA PRO A 591 62.78 -1.53 -27.79
C PRO A 591 62.47 -0.19 -28.48
N PRO A 592 61.54 -0.13 -29.46
CA PRO A 592 61.20 1.10 -30.19
C PRO A 592 59.99 1.87 -29.63
N THR A 593 60.05 3.17 -29.87
CA THR A 593 59.11 4.24 -29.54
C THR A 593 58.06 4.46 -30.65
N THR A 594 56.82 4.04 -30.43
CA THR A 594 55.65 4.60 -31.15
C THR A 594 54.40 4.44 -30.30
N PRO A 595 53.63 5.51 -30.01
CA PRO A 595 52.46 5.42 -29.14
C PRO A 595 51.26 4.80 -29.91
N PRO A 596 50.58 3.78 -29.35
CA PRO A 596 49.35 3.28 -29.95
C PRO A 596 48.21 4.27 -29.71
N THR A 597 47.32 4.38 -30.69
CA THR A 597 46.02 5.06 -30.55
C THR A 597 45.29 4.49 -29.33
N THR A 598 45.07 5.32 -28.31
CA THR A 598 44.41 4.92 -27.05
C THR A 598 42.97 4.51 -27.34
N THR A 599 42.71 3.21 -27.35
CA THR A 599 41.35 2.67 -27.35
C THR A 599 40.75 2.93 -25.97
N ALA A 600 39.52 3.42 -25.91
CA ALA A 600 38.81 3.64 -24.64
C ALA A 600 38.75 2.35 -23.81
N VAL A 601 38.80 2.46 -22.49
CA VAL A 601 38.67 1.32 -21.57
C VAL A 601 37.24 0.79 -21.65
N GLN A 602 37.06 -0.49 -21.96
CA GLN A 602 35.75 -1.15 -21.96
C GLN A 602 35.37 -1.60 -20.53
N LEU A 603 34.20 -1.18 -20.06
CA LEU A 603 33.64 -1.50 -18.74
C LEU A 603 32.41 -2.42 -18.88
N PRO A 604 32.12 -3.28 -17.91
CA PRO A 604 32.90 -3.52 -16.69
C PRO A 604 34.16 -4.36 -16.98
N LEU A 605 35.15 -4.27 -16.09
CA LEU A 605 36.26 -5.23 -16.07
C LEU A 605 35.83 -6.46 -15.25
N GLU A 606 35.66 -7.60 -15.92
CA GLU A 606 35.26 -8.87 -15.27
C GLU A 606 36.50 -9.66 -14.80
N VAL A 607 36.87 -9.48 -13.53
CA VAL A 607 38.04 -10.13 -12.91
C VAL A 607 37.58 -11.43 -12.24
N MET A 608 37.41 -12.47 -13.07
CA MET A 608 36.85 -13.75 -12.64
C MET A 608 37.48 -14.93 -13.36
N GLY A 609 37.64 -16.05 -12.66
CA GLY A 609 38.34 -17.24 -13.16
C GLY A 609 39.05 -18.00 -12.05
N PRO A 610 40.02 -18.87 -12.40
CA PRO A 610 40.92 -19.48 -11.43
C PRO A 610 41.66 -18.44 -10.59
N ALA A 611 42.12 -18.85 -9.40
CA ALA A 611 42.99 -18.03 -8.55
C ALA A 611 44.19 -17.48 -9.34
N GLY A 612 44.45 -16.18 -9.20
CA GLY A 612 45.50 -15.47 -9.93
C GLY A 612 45.08 -14.88 -11.28
N THR A 613 43.80 -15.00 -11.69
CA THR A 613 43.29 -14.37 -12.92
C THR A 613 43.46 -12.86 -12.89
N THR A 614 43.99 -12.28 -13.96
CA THR A 614 44.23 -10.83 -14.07
C THR A 614 43.52 -10.18 -15.25
N VAL A 615 43.13 -8.91 -15.09
CA VAL A 615 42.55 -8.07 -16.14
C VAL A 615 43.19 -6.69 -16.10
N GLY A 616 43.72 -6.24 -17.24
CA GLY A 616 44.40 -4.94 -17.37
C GLY A 616 43.51 -3.87 -18.01
N ALA A 617 43.70 -2.62 -17.60
CA ALA A 617 43.12 -1.43 -18.21
C ALA A 617 44.19 -0.35 -18.38
N SER A 618 44.38 0.09 -19.61
CA SER A 618 45.31 1.18 -19.96
C SER A 618 44.56 2.49 -20.14
N PHE A 619 45.10 3.58 -19.59
CA PHE A 619 44.50 4.91 -19.64
C PHE A 619 45.60 5.99 -19.72
N THR A 620 45.20 7.24 -19.94
CA THR A 620 46.15 8.35 -20.05
C THR A 620 45.82 9.42 -19.03
N LEU A 621 46.84 9.90 -18.31
CA LEU A 621 46.74 11.09 -17.46
C LEU A 621 47.14 12.33 -18.25
N PRO A 622 46.32 13.41 -18.25
CA PRO A 622 46.61 14.64 -18.99
C PRO A 622 47.99 15.24 -18.62
N PRO A 623 48.72 15.83 -19.59
CA PRO A 623 49.92 16.61 -19.30
C PRO A 623 49.63 17.71 -18.27
N GLY A 624 50.54 17.92 -17.32
CA GLY A 624 50.36 18.91 -16.24
C GLY A 624 49.52 18.45 -15.04
N SER A 625 49.04 17.20 -15.03
CA SER A 625 48.35 16.62 -13.85
C SER A 625 49.25 16.66 -12.62
N ASN A 626 48.69 17.07 -11.47
CA ASN A 626 49.40 16.99 -10.19
C ASN A 626 49.45 15.53 -9.71
N LEU A 627 50.65 14.94 -9.72
CA LEU A 627 50.86 13.53 -9.36
C LEU A 627 51.15 13.30 -7.87
N ASN A 628 51.06 14.32 -7.02
CA ASN A 628 51.26 14.17 -5.58
C ASN A 628 49.97 13.76 -4.88
N GLY A 629 50.04 12.76 -3.98
CA GLY A 629 48.92 12.34 -3.14
C GLY A 629 47.76 11.68 -3.92
N LEU A 630 48.07 10.98 -5.01
CA LEU A 630 47.06 10.34 -5.85
C LEU A 630 46.37 9.17 -5.16
N GLN A 631 45.07 9.06 -5.37
CA GLN A 631 44.27 7.92 -4.94
C GLN A 631 43.59 7.25 -6.14
N LEU A 632 43.51 5.92 -6.13
CA LEU A 632 42.65 5.17 -7.04
C LEU A 632 41.25 5.14 -6.43
N TRP A 633 40.27 5.73 -7.11
CA TRP A 633 38.86 5.56 -6.80
C TRP A 633 38.30 4.38 -7.61
N LEU A 634 37.54 3.51 -6.96
CA LEU A 634 36.91 2.33 -7.55
C LEU A 634 35.42 2.30 -7.24
N GLN A 635 34.63 1.89 -8.23
CA GLN A 635 33.31 1.31 -8.03
C GLN A 635 33.43 -0.18 -8.36
N ILE A 636 33.35 -1.04 -7.34
CA ILE A 636 33.63 -2.48 -7.44
C ILE A 636 32.42 -3.29 -6.98
N HIS A 637 31.99 -4.23 -7.81
CA HIS A 637 30.89 -5.15 -7.51
C HIS A 637 31.41 -6.54 -7.18
N GLY A 638 30.85 -7.15 -6.15
CA GLY A 638 31.16 -8.53 -5.78
C GLY A 638 32.45 -8.71 -4.98
N LEU A 639 32.98 -7.65 -4.35
CA LEU A 639 34.08 -7.76 -3.38
C LEU A 639 33.53 -8.21 -2.02
N LYS A 640 33.65 -9.51 -1.72
CA LYS A 640 32.99 -10.19 -0.59
C LYS A 640 33.88 -10.40 0.63
N TYR A 641 35.21 -10.41 0.48
CA TYR A 641 36.13 -10.56 1.61
C TYR A 641 37.48 -9.88 1.37
N GLU A 642 38.18 -9.61 2.48
CA GLU A 642 39.39 -8.77 2.57
C GLU A 642 40.60 -9.26 1.75
N THR A 643 40.59 -10.52 1.29
CA THR A 643 41.70 -11.12 0.52
C THR A 643 41.29 -11.52 -0.89
N GLU A 644 40.14 -11.06 -1.40
CA GLU A 644 39.63 -11.48 -2.71
C GLU A 644 40.36 -10.83 -3.88
N ALA A 645 40.87 -9.61 -3.71
CA ALA A 645 41.30 -8.77 -4.82
C ALA A 645 42.60 -8.01 -4.53
N SER A 646 43.38 -7.77 -5.59
CA SER A 646 44.49 -6.82 -5.59
C SER A 646 44.62 -6.08 -6.91
N VAL A 647 45.35 -4.96 -6.90
CA VAL A 647 45.64 -4.14 -8.07
C VAL A 647 47.14 -3.85 -8.18
N GLN A 648 47.64 -3.80 -9.39
CA GLN A 648 49.01 -3.45 -9.73
C GLN A 648 49.00 -2.22 -10.63
N VAL A 649 49.88 -1.25 -10.36
CA VAL A 649 50.06 -0.04 -11.17
C VAL A 649 51.37 -0.16 -11.97
N ASN A 650 51.31 -0.03 -13.29
CA ASN A 650 52.47 0.00 -14.18
C ASN A 650 53.49 -1.13 -13.96
N GLY A 651 53.00 -2.35 -13.63
CA GLY A 651 53.87 -3.51 -13.37
C GLY A 651 54.59 -3.50 -12.01
N GLY A 652 54.24 -2.58 -11.10
CA GLY A 652 54.82 -2.47 -9.76
C GLY A 652 54.40 -3.58 -8.79
N ALA A 653 54.45 -3.31 -7.47
CA ALA A 653 53.99 -4.28 -6.48
C ALA A 653 52.45 -4.43 -6.51
N TRP A 654 51.97 -5.64 -6.19
CA TRP A 654 50.54 -5.88 -5.95
C TRP A 654 50.09 -5.19 -4.66
N ILE A 655 49.03 -4.41 -4.76
CA ILE A 655 48.39 -3.70 -3.65
C ILE A 655 47.07 -4.43 -3.38
N PRO A 656 46.87 -5.05 -2.20
CA PRO A 656 45.58 -5.60 -1.83
C PRO A 656 44.46 -4.56 -1.98
N ILE A 657 43.26 -4.97 -2.38
CA ILE A 657 42.07 -4.12 -2.37
C ILE A 657 41.27 -4.51 -1.15
N ASN A 658 41.54 -3.86 -0.02
CA ASN A 658 40.97 -4.24 1.28
C ASN A 658 40.92 -3.07 2.27
N SER A 659 40.37 -3.31 3.46
CA SER A 659 40.18 -2.29 4.50
C SER A 659 41.49 -1.74 5.09
N SER A 660 42.64 -2.40 4.86
CA SER A 660 43.95 -1.94 5.33
C SER A 660 44.67 -1.00 4.36
N THR A 661 44.25 -0.98 3.11
CA THR A 661 44.91 -0.28 1.98
C THR A 661 44.00 0.75 1.32
N GLY A 662 42.69 0.62 1.52
CA GLY A 662 41.69 1.54 1.02
C GLY A 662 40.65 1.93 2.07
N THR A 663 39.73 2.80 1.66
CA THR A 663 38.62 3.29 2.47
C THR A 663 37.33 3.11 1.70
N VAL A 664 36.39 2.35 2.27
CA VAL A 664 35.01 2.22 1.77
C VAL A 664 34.27 3.54 2.03
N LEU A 665 33.55 4.02 1.02
CA LEU A 665 32.85 5.31 1.03
C LEU A 665 31.34 5.12 1.24
N GLY A 666 30.66 6.21 1.61
CA GLY A 666 29.21 6.28 1.73
C GLY A 666 28.63 5.29 2.75
N GLN A 667 27.36 4.96 2.57
CA GLN A 667 26.61 4.08 3.47
C GLN A 667 27.18 2.66 3.57
N ALA A 668 27.87 2.18 2.52
CA ALA A 668 28.50 0.86 2.55
C ALA A 668 29.50 0.69 3.72
N LYS A 669 30.16 1.76 4.15
CA LYS A 669 31.03 1.75 5.33
C LYS A 669 30.26 1.49 6.63
N VAL A 670 29.05 2.03 6.74
CA VAL A 670 28.18 1.89 7.93
C VAL A 670 27.62 0.47 8.00
N PHE A 671 27.22 -0.09 6.86
CA PHE A 671 26.58 -1.40 6.76
C PHE A 671 27.56 -2.54 6.49
N GLY A 672 28.65 -2.58 7.24
CA GLY A 672 29.56 -3.72 7.30
C GLY A 672 30.72 -3.71 6.30
N GLY A 673 30.84 -2.73 5.39
CA GLY A 673 32.00 -2.61 4.51
C GLY A 673 32.12 -3.77 3.50
N ILE A 674 33.35 -4.30 3.34
CA ILE A 674 33.62 -5.41 2.43
C ILE A 674 32.87 -6.67 2.88
N GLY A 675 32.11 -7.27 1.96
CA GLY A 675 31.20 -8.37 2.27
C GLY A 675 29.97 -7.99 3.11
N GLY A 676 29.76 -6.70 3.37
CA GLY A 676 28.64 -6.17 4.13
C GLY A 676 27.32 -6.16 3.33
N GLY A 677 26.44 -5.21 3.67
CA GLY A 677 25.12 -5.08 3.07
C GLY A 677 25.14 -4.72 1.58
N PHE A 678 26.07 -3.85 1.20
CA PHE A 678 26.23 -3.38 -0.18
C PHE A 678 27.09 -4.36 -0.98
N SER A 679 26.57 -4.81 -2.12
CA SER A 679 27.34 -5.66 -3.04
C SER A 679 28.15 -4.86 -4.05
N THR A 680 27.82 -3.58 -4.24
CA THR A 680 28.59 -2.61 -5.02
C THR A 680 29.18 -1.56 -4.10
N LEU A 681 30.51 -1.53 -3.99
CA LEU A 681 31.24 -0.63 -3.11
C LEU A 681 31.86 0.51 -3.91
N LYS A 682 31.81 1.73 -3.36
CA LYS A 682 32.67 2.84 -3.76
C LYS A 682 33.84 2.90 -2.78
N MET A 683 35.09 2.97 -3.25
CA MET A 683 36.26 3.00 -2.37
C MET A 683 37.43 3.80 -2.96
N THR A 684 38.27 4.35 -2.09
CA THR A 684 39.56 4.97 -2.48
C THR A 684 40.72 4.14 -1.96
N LEU A 685 41.76 3.96 -2.77
CA LEU A 685 43.02 3.32 -2.39
C LEU A 685 44.17 4.30 -2.55
N ASN A 686 45.05 4.37 -1.55
CA ASN A 686 46.26 5.18 -1.66
C ASN A 686 47.24 4.47 -2.60
N LEU A 687 47.72 5.18 -3.62
CA LEU A 687 48.72 4.64 -4.53
C LEU A 687 50.13 5.00 -4.06
N PRO A 688 51.13 4.11 -4.23
CA PRO A 688 52.52 4.43 -3.90
C PRO A 688 53.01 5.67 -4.67
N ALA A 689 53.76 6.53 -3.99
CA ALA A 689 54.33 7.71 -4.63
C ALA A 689 55.19 7.33 -5.85
N GLY A 690 55.01 8.03 -6.97
CA GLY A 690 55.72 7.76 -8.23
C GLY A 690 55.23 6.53 -9.02
N SER A 691 54.16 5.85 -8.57
CA SER A 691 53.61 4.69 -9.30
C SER A 691 52.91 5.05 -10.61
N LEU A 692 52.38 6.28 -10.72
CA LEU A 692 51.74 6.83 -11.92
C LEU A 692 52.64 7.87 -12.59
N VAL A 693 52.56 7.94 -13.92
CA VAL A 693 53.29 8.90 -14.75
C VAL A 693 52.32 9.78 -15.55
N THR A 694 52.73 10.96 -16.00
CA THR A 694 51.98 11.69 -17.03
C THR A 694 51.99 10.89 -18.34
N GLY A 695 50.89 10.91 -19.08
CA GLY A 695 50.75 10.04 -20.26
C GLY A 695 50.18 8.65 -19.91
N GLN A 696 50.64 7.62 -20.62
CA GLN A 696 50.06 6.28 -20.56
C GLN A 696 50.38 5.56 -19.24
N ASN A 697 49.35 4.98 -18.62
CA ASN A 697 49.45 4.14 -17.43
C ASN A 697 48.62 2.87 -17.63
N ASN A 698 48.94 1.83 -16.85
CA ASN A 698 48.19 0.58 -16.83
C ASN A 698 47.86 0.18 -15.39
N LEU A 699 46.58 -0.15 -15.14
CA LEU A 699 46.13 -0.83 -13.94
C LEU A 699 45.87 -2.30 -14.28
N THR A 700 46.39 -3.21 -13.49
CA THR A 700 46.08 -4.65 -13.61
C THR A 700 45.40 -5.10 -12.33
N PHE A 701 44.17 -5.57 -12.43
CA PHE A 701 43.39 -6.13 -11.33
C PHE A 701 43.58 -7.64 -11.29
N ARG A 702 43.55 -8.24 -10.09
CA ARG A 702 43.69 -9.67 -9.88
C ARG A 702 42.62 -10.22 -8.96
N PHE A 703 42.09 -11.39 -9.31
CA PHE A 703 41.29 -12.24 -8.43
C PHE A 703 42.22 -13.21 -7.71
N GLU A 704 42.33 -13.10 -6.40
CA GLU A 704 43.28 -13.90 -5.59
C GLU A 704 42.84 -15.37 -5.46
N GLY A 705 41.54 -15.62 -5.50
CA GLY A 705 40.98 -16.97 -5.33
C GLY A 705 39.61 -16.90 -4.68
N THR A 706 38.95 -18.05 -4.56
CA THR A 706 37.59 -18.20 -4.05
C THR A 706 37.55 -18.57 -2.56
N ASP A 707 36.53 -18.12 -1.83
CA ASP A 707 36.12 -18.59 -0.50
C ASP A 707 35.25 -19.87 -0.56
N GLY A 708 35.04 -20.41 -1.76
CA GLY A 708 34.11 -21.50 -2.04
C GLY A 708 32.73 -21.03 -2.49
N VAL A 709 32.47 -19.72 -2.58
CA VAL A 709 31.19 -19.14 -3.00
C VAL A 709 31.34 -18.18 -4.18
N THR A 710 32.30 -17.26 -4.12
CA THR A 710 32.58 -16.30 -5.21
C THR A 710 33.42 -16.95 -6.32
N SER A 711 33.27 -16.48 -7.55
CA SER A 711 34.13 -16.87 -8.69
C SER A 711 34.89 -15.68 -9.29
N GLY A 712 34.81 -14.51 -8.63
CA GLY A 712 35.43 -13.26 -9.05
C GLY A 712 34.56 -12.04 -8.78
N TYR A 713 35.09 -10.88 -9.15
CA TYR A 713 34.47 -9.57 -8.95
C TYR A 713 34.47 -8.76 -10.25
N ARG A 714 33.85 -7.58 -10.22
CA ARG A 714 33.81 -6.65 -11.35
C ARG A 714 34.25 -5.26 -10.94
N VAL A 715 35.12 -4.64 -11.73
CA VAL A 715 35.35 -3.19 -11.64
C VAL A 715 34.35 -2.53 -12.58
N LEU A 716 33.34 -1.87 -11.99
CA LEU A 716 32.29 -1.17 -12.73
C LEU A 716 32.79 0.19 -13.20
N ASN A 717 33.65 0.83 -12.42
CA ASN A 717 34.25 2.10 -12.79
C ASN A 717 35.54 2.33 -11.98
N PHE A 718 36.45 3.16 -12.49
CA PHE A 718 37.59 3.65 -11.74
C PHE A 718 38.01 5.05 -12.18
N ASN A 719 38.71 5.77 -11.29
CA ASN A 719 39.35 7.03 -11.63
C ASN A 719 40.61 7.25 -10.78
N ILE A 720 41.46 8.18 -11.20
CA ILE A 720 42.56 8.67 -10.36
C ILE A 720 42.15 10.02 -9.78
N LEU A 721 42.14 10.11 -8.46
CA LEU A 721 41.85 11.35 -7.74
C LEU A 721 43.15 12.08 -7.43
N SER A 722 43.20 13.37 -7.76
CA SER A 722 44.20 14.31 -7.27
C SER A 722 43.51 15.36 -6.43
N LEU A 723 43.80 15.40 -5.13
CA LEU A 723 43.12 16.27 -4.16
C LEU A 723 41.58 16.15 -4.25
N GLY A 724 41.07 14.93 -4.44
CA GLY A 724 39.64 14.63 -4.58
C GLY A 724 39.04 14.84 -5.98
N SER A 725 39.78 15.44 -6.92
CA SER A 725 39.30 15.66 -8.29
C SER A 725 39.68 14.52 -9.23
N GLN A 726 38.73 14.05 -10.04
CA GLN A 726 38.94 13.00 -11.05
C GLN A 726 39.85 13.50 -12.19
N LEU A 727 40.86 12.70 -12.56
CA LEU A 727 41.81 13.02 -13.62
C LEU A 727 41.51 12.34 -14.96
N ILE A 728 40.78 11.22 -14.96
CA ILE A 728 40.44 10.49 -16.19
C ILE A 728 39.09 10.99 -16.71
N PRO A 729 39.01 11.55 -17.94
CA PRO A 729 37.74 11.97 -18.53
C PRO A 729 36.80 10.78 -18.75
N GLN A 730 35.50 10.96 -18.55
CA GLN A 730 34.48 9.91 -18.77
C GLN A 730 34.49 9.36 -20.20
N SER A 731 34.85 10.18 -21.21
CA SER A 731 35.01 9.74 -22.60
C SER A 731 36.14 8.72 -22.83
N SER A 732 36.97 8.48 -21.81
CA SER A 732 38.02 7.44 -21.83
C SER A 732 37.45 6.05 -21.56
N PHE A 733 36.17 5.95 -21.21
CA PHE A 733 35.48 4.72 -20.91
C PHE A 733 34.36 4.46 -21.92
N THR A 734 34.15 3.19 -22.24
CA THR A 734 33.02 2.70 -23.03
C THR A 734 32.37 1.55 -22.28
N TRP A 735 31.04 1.49 -22.27
CA TRP A 735 30.33 0.39 -21.63
C TRP A 735 30.07 -0.74 -22.62
N ASP A 736 30.26 -1.97 -22.17
CA ASP A 736 29.84 -3.16 -22.89
C ASP A 736 28.32 -3.20 -22.99
N ASP A 737 27.84 -3.45 -24.21
CA ASP A 737 26.44 -3.39 -24.58
C ASP A 737 25.90 -4.81 -24.76
N PRO A 738 25.14 -5.34 -23.78
CA PRO A 738 24.65 -6.70 -23.81
C PRO A 738 23.62 -6.94 -24.91
N SER A 739 22.99 -5.88 -25.45
CA SER A 739 22.07 -6.01 -26.59
C SER A 739 22.78 -6.53 -27.85
N ARG A 740 24.11 -6.40 -27.91
CA ARG A 740 24.96 -6.85 -29.02
C ARG A 740 25.55 -8.24 -28.82
N TRP A 741 25.41 -8.83 -27.64
CA TRP A 741 26.00 -10.13 -27.34
C TRP A 741 25.35 -11.23 -28.17
N GLN A 742 26.20 -12.07 -28.77
CA GLN A 742 25.78 -13.24 -29.54
C GLN A 742 26.10 -14.53 -28.77
N PRO A 743 25.44 -15.66 -29.09
CA PRO A 743 25.88 -16.98 -28.64
C PRO A 743 27.37 -17.18 -28.96
N PRO A 744 28.22 -17.59 -28.00
CA PRO A 744 29.64 -17.87 -28.29
C PRO A 744 29.80 -19.07 -29.24
N LEU A 745 28.84 -20.01 -29.24
CA LEU A 745 28.70 -21.10 -30.20
C LEU A 745 27.32 -21.01 -30.85
N ASN A 746 27.27 -20.87 -32.17
CA ASN A 746 26.04 -20.50 -32.89
C ASN A 746 25.35 -21.66 -33.62
N ASN A 747 25.89 -22.88 -33.56
CA ASN A 747 25.26 -24.04 -34.17
C ASN A 747 24.21 -24.68 -33.24
N ALA A 748 23.20 -25.30 -33.85
CA ALA A 748 22.07 -25.88 -33.11
C ALA A 748 22.48 -27.03 -32.18
N ALA A 749 23.53 -27.79 -32.52
CA ALA A 749 24.00 -28.90 -31.70
C ALA A 749 24.62 -28.42 -30.38
N ASP A 750 25.41 -27.34 -30.41
CA ASP A 750 26.00 -26.73 -29.21
C ASP A 750 24.94 -26.06 -28.34
N ILE A 751 23.95 -25.39 -28.94
CA ILE A 751 22.81 -24.84 -28.21
C ILE A 751 22.00 -25.95 -27.52
N GLN A 752 21.74 -27.05 -28.23
CA GLN A 752 21.03 -28.20 -27.66
C GLN A 752 21.86 -28.87 -26.55
N ALA A 753 23.17 -29.03 -26.74
CA ALA A 753 24.07 -29.55 -25.72
C ALA A 753 24.08 -28.65 -24.47
N GLY A 754 24.10 -27.33 -24.66
CA GLY A 754 23.97 -26.34 -23.58
C GLY A 754 22.67 -26.50 -22.80
N GLN A 755 21.55 -26.69 -23.49
CA GLN A 755 20.25 -26.95 -22.84
C GLN A 755 20.26 -28.24 -22.03
N THR A 756 20.84 -29.32 -22.58
CA THR A 756 20.95 -30.60 -21.87
C THR A 756 21.82 -30.44 -20.62
N LEU A 757 23.00 -29.82 -20.75
CA LEU A 757 23.90 -29.55 -19.64
C LEU A 757 23.21 -28.73 -18.55
N TRP A 758 22.49 -27.67 -18.92
CA TRP A 758 21.73 -26.82 -17.98
C TRP A 758 20.79 -27.63 -17.07
N ARG A 759 20.15 -28.66 -17.62
CA ARG A 759 19.13 -29.47 -16.93
C ARG A 759 19.68 -30.74 -16.27
N THR A 760 20.77 -31.31 -16.78
CA THR A 760 21.17 -32.67 -16.40
C THR A 760 22.64 -32.80 -15.99
N ALA A 761 23.45 -31.74 -16.10
CA ALA A 761 24.88 -31.83 -15.79
C ALA A 761 25.14 -32.37 -14.38
N THR A 762 26.19 -33.20 -14.26
CA THR A 762 26.78 -33.50 -12.97
C THR A 762 27.65 -32.32 -12.57
N LEU A 763 27.29 -31.66 -11.48
CA LEU A 763 27.96 -30.47 -10.99
C LEU A 763 28.73 -30.78 -9.72
N THR A 764 29.77 -29.99 -9.46
CA THR A 764 30.46 -29.96 -8.18
C THR A 764 30.34 -28.58 -7.52
N ALA A 765 30.59 -28.50 -6.23
CA ALA A 765 30.75 -27.23 -5.52
C ALA A 765 32.03 -27.31 -4.67
N PRO A 766 32.87 -26.26 -4.66
CA PRO A 766 34.04 -26.22 -3.79
C PRO A 766 33.66 -26.47 -2.32
N GLY A 767 34.37 -27.37 -1.65
CA GLY A 767 34.09 -27.76 -0.27
C GLY A 767 32.98 -28.82 -0.08
N PHE A 768 32.16 -29.12 -1.10
CA PHE A 768 31.06 -30.09 -1.02
C PHE A 768 31.22 -31.30 -1.95
N GLY A 769 32.12 -31.22 -2.95
CA GLY A 769 32.27 -32.28 -3.95
C GLY A 769 31.11 -32.27 -4.94
N GLN A 770 30.60 -33.44 -5.33
CA GLN A 770 29.48 -33.55 -6.27
C GLN A 770 28.16 -33.13 -5.60
N ILE A 771 27.36 -32.30 -6.29
CA ILE A 771 26.05 -31.84 -5.82
C ILE A 771 24.90 -32.51 -6.59
N GLN A 772 23.74 -32.64 -5.95
CA GLN A 772 22.51 -33.15 -6.56
C GLN A 772 21.87 -32.10 -7.48
N ALA A 773 21.92 -30.82 -7.06
CA ALA A 773 21.35 -29.73 -7.82
C ALA A 773 21.94 -29.59 -9.24
N LYS A 774 21.11 -29.05 -10.13
CA LYS A 774 21.44 -28.69 -11.51
C LYS A 774 21.42 -27.17 -11.64
N CYS A 775 21.90 -26.62 -12.75
CA CYS A 775 21.83 -25.18 -12.98
C CYS A 775 20.36 -24.70 -12.89
N SER A 776 19.44 -25.44 -13.53
CA SER A 776 17.99 -25.19 -13.47
C SER A 776 17.34 -25.35 -12.09
N SER A 777 18.04 -25.91 -11.11
CA SER A 777 17.54 -26.05 -9.74
C SER A 777 17.66 -24.72 -8.99
N CYS A 778 18.82 -24.07 -9.07
CA CYS A 778 19.10 -22.80 -8.40
C CYS A 778 18.60 -21.58 -9.17
N HIS A 779 18.68 -21.63 -10.50
CA HIS A 779 18.25 -20.56 -11.40
C HIS A 779 16.82 -20.77 -11.89
N ALA A 780 16.34 -19.90 -12.78
CA ALA A 780 15.10 -20.16 -13.51
C ALA A 780 15.19 -21.48 -14.29
N GLN A 781 14.08 -22.21 -14.43
CA GLN A 781 14.06 -23.55 -15.02
C GLN A 781 14.72 -23.60 -16.40
N ASP A 782 14.51 -22.59 -17.22
CA ASP A 782 15.11 -22.45 -18.55
C ASP A 782 16.39 -21.63 -18.58
N GLY A 783 16.74 -20.94 -17.49
CA GLY A 783 17.89 -20.03 -17.36
C GLY A 783 17.62 -18.60 -17.85
N ARG A 784 16.36 -18.21 -18.04
CA ARG A 784 16.00 -16.85 -18.49
C ARG A 784 16.53 -15.74 -17.61
N ASP A 785 16.74 -15.99 -16.32
CA ASP A 785 17.28 -15.01 -15.38
C ASP A 785 18.70 -14.58 -15.77
N LEU A 786 19.54 -15.50 -16.24
CA LEU A 786 20.89 -15.17 -16.71
C LEU A 786 20.86 -14.31 -17.99
N LYS A 787 19.86 -14.51 -18.86
CA LYS A 787 19.65 -13.65 -20.04
C LYS A 787 19.08 -12.29 -19.62
N TYR A 788 18.05 -12.29 -18.78
CA TYR A 788 17.34 -11.11 -18.32
C TYR A 788 18.28 -10.13 -17.61
N PHE A 789 19.07 -10.62 -16.64
CA PHE A 789 20.02 -9.78 -15.90
C PHE A 789 21.35 -9.57 -16.62
N ASN A 790 21.44 -9.93 -17.91
CA ASN A 790 22.63 -9.72 -18.73
C ASN A 790 23.93 -10.22 -18.08
N TYR A 791 23.94 -11.46 -17.57
CA TYR A 791 25.20 -12.11 -17.22
C TYR A 791 25.99 -12.38 -18.49
N SER A 792 27.24 -11.94 -18.57
CA SER A 792 28.08 -12.07 -19.76
C SER A 792 28.35 -13.53 -20.15
N ASN A 793 28.70 -13.78 -21.41
CA ASN A 793 29.09 -15.13 -21.85
C ASN A 793 30.28 -15.64 -21.02
N TYR A 794 31.23 -14.75 -20.72
CA TYR A 794 32.41 -15.05 -19.94
C TYR A 794 32.05 -15.42 -18.49
N SER A 795 31.14 -14.68 -17.85
CA SER A 795 30.68 -14.97 -16.50
C SER A 795 29.94 -16.31 -16.41
N ILE A 796 29.11 -16.64 -17.41
CA ILE A 796 28.40 -17.93 -17.46
C ILE A 796 29.41 -19.08 -17.62
N ARG A 797 30.38 -18.94 -18.53
CA ARG A 797 31.44 -19.93 -18.73
C ARG A 797 32.26 -20.14 -17.46
N VAL A 798 32.73 -19.08 -16.82
CA VAL A 798 33.55 -19.16 -15.60
C VAL A 798 32.76 -19.81 -14.47
N ARG A 799 31.47 -19.47 -14.31
CA ARG A 799 30.64 -20.09 -13.27
C ARG A 799 30.34 -21.56 -13.56
N ALA A 800 30.19 -21.96 -14.82
CA ALA A 800 30.08 -23.37 -15.19
C ALA A 800 31.37 -24.14 -14.83
N MET A 801 32.55 -23.55 -15.09
CA MET A 801 33.84 -24.13 -14.72
C MET A 801 34.02 -24.24 -13.20
N PHE A 802 33.56 -23.25 -12.45
CA PHE A 802 33.52 -23.29 -10.99
C PHE A 802 32.74 -24.51 -10.46
N HIS A 803 31.73 -24.96 -11.21
CA HIS A 803 30.92 -26.14 -10.90
C HIS A 803 31.40 -27.44 -11.59
N GLY A 804 32.66 -27.49 -12.00
CA GLY A 804 33.30 -28.71 -12.50
C GLY A 804 33.09 -29.01 -14.00
N LEU A 805 32.48 -28.09 -14.75
CA LEU A 805 32.32 -28.23 -16.20
C LEU A 805 33.55 -27.71 -16.96
N THR A 806 33.70 -28.12 -18.21
CA THR A 806 34.76 -27.58 -19.09
C THR A 806 34.39 -26.19 -19.62
N ALA A 807 35.39 -25.46 -20.13
CA ALA A 807 35.18 -24.18 -20.80
C ALA A 807 34.18 -24.29 -21.97
N GLN A 808 34.32 -25.34 -22.80
CA GLN A 808 33.41 -25.59 -23.92
C GLN A 808 31.97 -25.84 -23.46
N GLN A 809 31.79 -26.64 -22.40
CA GLN A 809 30.46 -26.86 -21.82
C GLN A 809 29.86 -25.57 -21.27
N GLY A 810 30.68 -24.71 -20.67
CA GLY A 810 30.28 -23.36 -20.27
C GLY A 810 29.84 -22.49 -21.44
N ASP A 811 30.58 -22.51 -22.56
CA ASP A 811 30.22 -21.79 -23.78
C ASP A 811 28.94 -22.35 -24.43
N GLN A 812 28.72 -23.67 -24.38
CA GLN A 812 27.47 -24.30 -24.81
C GLN A 812 26.29 -23.82 -23.96
N ILE A 813 26.42 -23.77 -22.63
CA ILE A 813 25.40 -23.22 -21.73
C ILE A 813 25.16 -21.74 -22.06
N ALA A 814 26.20 -20.91 -22.18
CA ALA A 814 26.05 -19.50 -22.53
C ALA A 814 25.32 -19.32 -23.88
N SER A 815 25.62 -20.18 -24.86
CA SER A 815 24.95 -20.18 -26.17
C SER A 815 23.47 -20.52 -26.06
N TYR A 816 23.14 -21.54 -25.26
CA TYR A 816 21.76 -21.87 -24.93
C TYR A 816 21.03 -20.69 -24.27
N ILE A 817 21.62 -20.07 -23.24
CA ILE A 817 21.04 -18.90 -22.57
C ILE A 817 20.76 -17.76 -23.55
N ARG A 818 21.69 -17.45 -24.46
CA ARG A 818 21.49 -16.40 -25.47
C ARG A 818 20.36 -16.73 -26.45
N SER A 819 20.17 -18.00 -26.77
CA SER A 819 19.12 -18.48 -27.67
C SER A 819 17.70 -18.41 -27.09
N LEU A 820 17.55 -18.23 -25.77
CA LEU A 820 16.24 -18.20 -25.11
C LEU A 820 15.34 -17.09 -25.66
N ASN A 821 14.05 -17.37 -25.83
CA ASN A 821 13.05 -16.34 -26.10
C ASN A 821 12.61 -15.66 -24.79
N ALA A 822 13.54 -14.92 -24.18
CA ALA A 822 13.31 -14.15 -22.95
C ALA A 822 13.82 -12.70 -23.14
N PRO A 823 13.23 -11.73 -22.42
CA PRO A 823 13.71 -10.35 -22.42
C PRO A 823 15.20 -10.26 -22.02
N ALA A 824 15.89 -9.27 -22.56
CA ALA A 824 17.24 -8.88 -22.16
C ALA A 824 17.28 -7.34 -22.05
N PRO A 825 16.64 -6.75 -21.02
CA PRO A 825 16.51 -5.30 -20.90
C PRO A 825 17.89 -4.63 -20.86
N ALA A 826 18.10 -3.57 -21.65
CA ALA A 826 19.40 -2.90 -21.71
C ALA A 826 19.82 -2.26 -20.37
N SER A 827 18.85 -1.98 -19.49
CA SER A 827 19.06 -1.48 -18.13
C SER A 827 19.45 -2.56 -17.12
N ALA A 828 19.18 -3.82 -17.39
CA ALA A 828 19.47 -4.90 -16.46
C ALA A 828 20.96 -5.27 -16.48
N ARG A 829 21.54 -5.54 -15.31
CA ARG A 829 22.92 -6.02 -15.15
C ARG A 829 23.01 -6.89 -13.89
N PRO A 830 24.03 -7.78 -13.76
CA PRO A 830 24.19 -8.63 -12.58
C PRO A 830 24.37 -7.87 -11.25
N TRP A 831 24.79 -6.61 -11.32
CA TRP A 831 24.98 -5.72 -10.17
C TRP A 831 23.80 -4.77 -9.93
N ASN A 832 22.87 -4.66 -10.88
CA ASN A 832 21.67 -3.83 -10.73
C ASN A 832 20.63 -4.64 -9.94
N PRO A 833 20.24 -4.20 -8.74
CA PRO A 833 19.29 -4.96 -7.94
C PRO A 833 17.93 -5.06 -8.62
N PRO A 834 17.30 -6.25 -8.68
CA PRO A 834 15.94 -6.38 -9.14
C PRO A 834 15.02 -5.43 -8.37
N TYR A 835 14.22 -4.68 -9.11
CA TYR A 835 13.28 -3.70 -8.57
C TYR A 835 13.91 -2.61 -7.68
N GLN A 836 15.20 -2.29 -7.82
CA GLN A 836 15.75 -1.09 -7.18
C GLN A 836 14.85 0.11 -7.52
N PRO A 837 14.21 0.78 -6.55
CA PRO A 837 13.33 1.89 -6.85
C PRO A 837 14.14 3.12 -7.27
N GLY A 838 13.53 3.95 -8.11
CA GLY A 838 14.15 5.17 -8.61
C GLY A 838 13.53 5.68 -9.90
N PRO A 839 13.99 6.85 -10.37
CA PRO A 839 13.35 7.53 -11.49
C PRO A 839 13.29 6.69 -12.77
N GLY A 840 12.09 6.61 -13.34
CA GLY A 840 11.79 5.90 -14.58
C GLY A 840 11.50 4.41 -14.39
N ALA A 841 11.51 3.87 -13.18
CA ALA A 841 11.23 2.46 -12.93
C ALA A 841 9.82 2.03 -13.41
N ASP A 842 8.79 2.86 -13.19
CA ASP A 842 7.41 2.56 -13.59
C ASP A 842 7.12 2.88 -15.05
N SER A 843 7.92 3.76 -15.65
CA SER A 843 7.77 4.14 -17.06
C SER A 843 8.16 3.02 -18.03
N ARG A 844 8.95 2.04 -17.58
CA ARG A 844 9.41 0.91 -18.40
C ARG A 844 8.30 -0.12 -18.62
N PRO A 845 8.32 -0.94 -19.69
CA PRO A 845 7.38 -2.05 -19.86
C PRO A 845 7.39 -2.99 -18.64
N VAL A 846 6.26 -3.65 -18.35
CA VAL A 846 6.16 -4.61 -17.22
C VAL A 846 7.23 -5.71 -17.33
N SER A 847 7.45 -6.21 -18.55
CA SER A 847 8.48 -7.19 -18.86
C SER A 847 9.91 -6.73 -18.60
N GLU A 848 10.14 -5.46 -18.26
CA GLU A 848 11.45 -4.91 -17.90
C GLU A 848 11.47 -4.36 -16.48
N TRP A 849 10.35 -4.43 -15.74
CA TRP A 849 10.22 -3.83 -14.41
C TRP A 849 11.23 -4.41 -13.41
N ALA A 850 11.44 -5.73 -13.46
CA ALA A 850 12.43 -6.41 -12.62
C ALA A 850 13.87 -5.97 -12.88
N SER A 851 14.17 -5.20 -13.93
CA SER A 851 15.53 -4.66 -14.16
C SER A 851 15.92 -3.61 -13.11
N GLY A 852 14.94 -2.99 -12.43
CA GLY A 852 15.15 -1.93 -11.45
C GLY A 852 15.76 -0.65 -12.05
N ALA A 853 15.76 0.45 -11.30
CA ALA A 853 16.39 1.70 -11.72
C ALA A 853 17.93 1.60 -11.80
N GLY A 854 18.53 0.53 -11.26
CA GLY A 854 19.97 0.25 -11.30
C GLY A 854 20.73 0.84 -10.11
N VAL A 855 22.03 0.54 -10.01
CA VAL A 855 22.87 1.00 -8.88
C VAL A 855 23.02 2.52 -8.81
N ASP A 856 22.77 3.25 -9.90
CA ASP A 856 22.82 4.71 -9.92
C ASP A 856 21.62 5.35 -9.18
N ALA A 857 20.55 4.59 -8.93
CA ALA A 857 19.43 5.00 -8.09
C ALA A 857 19.66 4.73 -6.58
N VAL A 858 20.80 4.16 -6.23
CA VAL A 858 21.27 4.06 -4.84
C VAL A 858 21.98 5.37 -4.51
N VAL A 859 21.25 6.28 -3.87
CA VAL A 859 21.79 7.59 -3.51
C VAL A 859 22.80 7.47 -2.37
N ASP A 860 23.73 8.42 -2.28
CA ASP A 860 24.81 8.35 -1.29
C ASP A 860 24.35 8.65 0.14
N ASP A 861 23.23 9.39 0.28
CA ASP A 861 22.67 9.85 1.55
C ASP A 861 21.15 10.10 1.44
N ASP A 862 20.51 10.26 2.60
CA ASP A 862 19.07 10.49 2.71
C ASP A 862 18.65 11.89 2.21
N GLN A 863 19.56 12.87 2.22
CA GLN A 863 19.27 14.22 1.73
C GLN A 863 19.02 14.24 0.21
N GLN A 864 19.70 13.38 -0.55
CA GLN A 864 19.45 13.22 -1.99
C GLN A 864 18.05 12.65 -2.26
N MET A 865 17.57 11.73 -1.41
CA MET A 865 16.21 11.17 -1.48
C MET A 865 15.13 12.23 -1.21
N LEU A 866 15.40 13.21 -0.32
CA LEU A 866 14.44 14.26 0.05
C LEU A 866 13.86 15.01 -1.16
N SER A 867 14.66 15.27 -2.18
CA SER A 867 14.21 15.99 -3.39
C SER A 867 13.15 15.23 -4.21
N TYR A 868 13.11 13.90 -4.07
CA TYR A 868 12.11 13.02 -4.70
C TYR A 868 10.90 12.81 -3.79
N LEU A 869 11.12 12.75 -2.49
CA LEU A 869 10.06 12.64 -1.49
C LEU A 869 9.22 13.93 -1.38
N MET A 870 9.88 15.08 -1.57
CA MET A 870 9.29 16.43 -1.51
C MET A 870 9.70 17.26 -2.73
N PRO A 871 9.21 16.94 -3.94
CA PRO A 871 9.59 17.64 -5.16
C PRO A 871 9.19 19.13 -5.07
N GLY A 872 10.17 20.01 -5.22
CA GLY A 872 9.98 21.46 -5.04
C GLY A 872 9.53 21.87 -3.63
N GLY A 873 9.76 21.02 -2.62
CA GLY A 873 9.30 21.21 -1.24
C GLY A 873 7.83 20.84 -0.99
N SER A 874 7.13 20.28 -1.98
CA SER A 874 5.72 19.90 -1.86
C SER A 874 5.53 18.56 -1.14
N THR A 875 4.60 18.51 -0.19
CA THR A 875 4.17 17.28 0.52
C THR A 875 2.79 16.80 0.09
N ALA A 876 2.25 17.30 -1.02
CA ALA A 876 0.89 16.98 -1.48
C ALA A 876 0.66 15.47 -1.71
N ALA A 877 1.70 14.74 -2.14
CA ALA A 877 1.63 13.29 -2.33
C ALA A 877 1.56 12.49 -1.03
N TRP A 878 1.79 13.14 0.13
CA TRP A 878 1.77 12.47 1.44
C TRP A 878 0.35 12.30 1.99
N GLU A 879 -0.65 13.00 1.43
CA GLU A 879 -2.03 12.90 1.89
C GLU A 879 -2.49 11.43 2.00
N HIS A 880 -3.24 11.10 3.05
CA HIS A 880 -3.67 9.73 3.33
C HIS A 880 -4.56 9.11 2.24
N ASN A 881 -5.14 9.95 1.39
CA ASN A 881 -5.96 9.59 0.23
C ASN A 881 -5.28 9.91 -1.11
N ALA A 882 -4.01 10.33 -1.09
CA ALA A 882 -3.18 10.48 -2.27
C ALA A 882 -2.34 9.22 -2.52
N TYR A 883 -1.49 9.28 -3.54
CA TYR A 883 -0.62 8.19 -3.93
C TYR A 883 0.83 8.67 -3.99
N LEU A 884 1.64 8.21 -3.03
CA LEU A 884 3.09 8.30 -3.10
C LEU A 884 3.64 7.02 -3.73
N ASN A 885 4.26 7.13 -4.91
CA ASN A 885 4.79 5.99 -5.63
C ASN A 885 6.17 5.60 -5.08
N ALA A 886 6.25 4.48 -4.36
CA ALA A 886 7.51 4.00 -3.79
C ALA A 886 8.47 3.46 -4.86
N ARG A 887 7.98 3.07 -6.04
CA ARG A 887 8.80 2.48 -7.12
C ARG A 887 9.68 3.51 -7.82
N GLU A 888 9.27 4.78 -7.80
CA GLU A 888 9.99 5.91 -8.41
C GLU A 888 10.97 6.58 -7.42
N MET A 889 11.09 6.06 -6.20
CA MET A 889 11.84 6.68 -5.11
C MET A 889 13.28 6.16 -5.05
N PRO A 890 14.31 6.94 -5.42
CA PRO A 890 15.68 6.53 -5.15
C PRO A 890 15.92 6.55 -3.64
N ILE A 891 16.65 5.55 -3.12
CA ILE A 891 16.84 5.34 -1.68
C ILE A 891 18.32 5.15 -1.34
N PRO A 892 18.77 5.49 -0.12
CA PRO A 892 20.17 5.33 0.30
C PRO A 892 20.55 3.87 0.62
N LEU A 893 19.84 2.91 0.03
CA LEU A 893 19.98 1.48 0.26
C LEU A 893 20.04 0.75 -1.07
N GLN A 894 21.02 -0.13 -1.21
CA GLN A 894 21.09 -1.07 -2.31
C GLN A 894 20.26 -2.32 -1.99
N LEU A 895 19.19 -2.57 -2.75
CA LEU A 895 18.44 -3.82 -2.65
C LEU A 895 19.33 -5.02 -3.04
N ALA A 896 18.89 -6.24 -2.73
CA ALA A 896 19.63 -7.46 -3.03
C ALA A 896 19.84 -7.62 -4.54
N ASP A 897 21.09 -7.72 -5.01
CA ASP A 897 21.36 -8.03 -6.42
C ASP A 897 21.05 -9.50 -6.75
N TRP A 898 20.99 -9.86 -8.03
CA TRP A 898 20.57 -11.21 -8.42
C TRP A 898 21.45 -12.32 -7.82
N ASN A 899 22.75 -12.08 -7.56
CA ASN A 899 23.58 -13.10 -6.88
C ASN A 899 23.17 -13.33 -5.43
N GLN A 900 22.55 -12.35 -4.79
CA GLN A 900 22.03 -12.44 -3.42
C GLN A 900 20.61 -13.05 -3.38
N TRP A 901 19.90 -13.11 -4.50
CA TRP A 901 18.63 -13.84 -4.63
C TRP A 901 18.83 -15.36 -4.76
N LEU A 902 19.99 -15.79 -5.27
CA LEU A 902 20.24 -17.21 -5.54
C LEU A 902 20.56 -17.97 -4.25
N PRO A 903 20.04 -19.21 -4.08
CA PRO A 903 20.42 -20.05 -2.95
C PRO A 903 21.92 -20.33 -2.98
N LYS A 904 22.61 -20.13 -1.84
CA LYS A 904 24.04 -20.45 -1.72
C LYS A 904 24.27 -21.96 -1.76
N ILE A 905 23.37 -22.72 -1.13
CA ILE A 905 23.33 -24.18 -1.18
C ILE A 905 21.90 -24.55 -1.55
N HIS A 906 21.70 -25.31 -2.62
CA HIS A 906 20.35 -25.67 -3.02
C HIS A 906 19.70 -26.56 -1.95
N PRO A 907 18.39 -26.40 -1.63
CA PRO A 907 17.74 -27.22 -0.61
C PRO A 907 17.81 -28.74 -0.85
N MET A 908 17.89 -29.20 -2.10
CA MET A 908 18.15 -30.62 -2.41
C MET A 908 19.52 -31.10 -1.91
N ASP A 909 20.54 -30.26 -1.94
CA ASP A 909 21.88 -30.64 -1.46
C ASP A 909 21.94 -30.66 0.08
N SER A 910 21.11 -29.85 0.74
CA SER A 910 21.02 -29.82 2.20
C SER A 910 20.09 -30.88 2.78
N PHE A 911 18.95 -31.16 2.11
CA PHE A 911 17.85 -31.96 2.69
C PHE A 911 17.41 -33.14 1.80
N GLY A 912 17.99 -33.29 0.60
CA GLY A 912 17.75 -34.43 -0.29
C GLY A 912 16.28 -34.67 -0.64
N ALA A 913 15.84 -35.91 -0.46
CA ALA A 913 14.49 -36.35 -0.77
C ALA A 913 13.42 -35.67 0.08
N ALA A 914 13.75 -35.21 1.30
CA ALA A 914 12.79 -34.51 2.14
C ALA A 914 12.31 -33.20 1.48
N PHE A 915 13.22 -32.45 0.86
CA PHE A 915 12.87 -31.26 0.10
C PHE A 915 12.18 -31.61 -1.22
N SER A 916 12.73 -32.59 -1.95
CA SER A 916 12.21 -32.98 -3.28
C SER A 916 10.76 -33.50 -3.22
N ASN A 917 10.37 -34.11 -2.09
CA ASN A 917 9.02 -34.62 -1.85
C ASN A 917 8.17 -33.66 -0.99
N SER A 918 8.66 -32.43 -0.74
CA SER A 918 7.96 -31.46 0.11
C SER A 918 6.69 -30.91 -0.57
N THR A 919 5.74 -30.49 0.26
CA THR A 919 4.53 -29.80 -0.21
C THR A 919 4.84 -28.45 -0.87
N LEU A 920 5.97 -27.82 -0.52
CA LEU A 920 6.49 -26.62 -1.17
C LEU A 920 6.92 -26.89 -2.62
N MET A 921 7.71 -27.95 -2.85
CA MET A 921 8.09 -28.36 -4.21
C MET A 921 6.86 -28.76 -5.04
N ALA A 922 5.90 -29.48 -4.44
CA ALA A 922 4.65 -29.86 -5.09
C ALA A 922 3.80 -28.63 -5.49
N LEU A 923 3.73 -27.61 -4.63
CA LEU A 923 3.02 -26.35 -4.93
C LEU A 923 3.63 -25.63 -6.14
N TYR A 924 4.97 -25.51 -6.19
CA TYR A 924 5.67 -24.93 -7.34
C TYR A 924 5.36 -25.67 -8.64
N GLN A 925 5.40 -27.01 -8.63
CA GLN A 925 5.08 -27.82 -9.80
C GLN A 925 3.61 -27.66 -10.24
N LYS A 926 2.67 -27.63 -9.27
CA LYS A 926 1.25 -27.39 -9.51
C LYS A 926 1.03 -26.06 -10.24
N LEU A 927 1.51 -24.96 -9.67
CA LEU A 927 1.36 -23.62 -10.28
C LEU A 927 1.89 -23.57 -11.71
N ARG A 928 3.09 -24.11 -11.96
CA ARG A 928 3.66 -24.18 -13.33
C ARG A 928 2.75 -24.93 -14.31
N SER A 929 2.09 -25.99 -13.85
CA SER A 929 1.21 -26.80 -14.71
C SER A 929 -0.12 -26.11 -15.05
N GLU A 930 -0.58 -25.21 -14.18
CA GLU A 930 -1.88 -24.53 -14.29
C GLU A 930 -1.78 -23.18 -15.00
N LEU A 931 -0.67 -22.45 -14.79
CA LEU A 931 -0.47 -21.14 -15.38
C LEU A 931 -0.24 -21.20 -16.89
N ARG A 932 -0.66 -20.12 -17.58
CA ARG A 932 -0.48 -19.93 -19.02
C ARG A 932 0.05 -18.51 -19.29
N PRO A 933 0.96 -18.31 -20.25
CA PRO A 933 1.54 -16.99 -20.48
C PRO A 933 0.49 -15.93 -20.80
N ASN A 934 0.47 -14.85 -20.02
CA ASN A 934 -0.42 -13.70 -20.16
C ASN A 934 -1.93 -14.06 -20.07
N ASP A 935 -2.27 -15.09 -19.30
CA ASP A 935 -3.66 -15.52 -19.07
C ASP A 935 -4.16 -15.09 -17.69
N SER A 936 -4.95 -14.02 -17.64
CA SER A 936 -5.52 -13.49 -16.41
C SER A 936 -6.51 -14.43 -15.75
N ALA A 937 -7.21 -15.30 -16.51
CA ALA A 937 -8.17 -16.24 -15.95
C ALA A 937 -7.46 -17.41 -15.27
N ALA A 938 -6.40 -17.93 -15.89
CA ALA A 938 -5.53 -18.93 -15.27
C ALA A 938 -4.86 -18.36 -14.00
N TYR A 939 -4.42 -17.11 -14.04
CA TYR A 939 -3.83 -16.45 -12.86
C TYR A 939 -4.86 -16.30 -11.72
N ALA A 940 -6.06 -15.83 -12.04
CA ALA A 940 -7.15 -15.70 -11.07
C ALA A 940 -7.52 -17.05 -10.44
N ALA A 941 -7.56 -18.13 -11.23
CA ALA A 941 -7.84 -19.47 -10.74
C ALA A 941 -6.74 -20.01 -9.80
N ALA A 942 -5.48 -19.65 -10.05
CA ALA A 942 -4.32 -20.06 -9.26
C ALA A 942 -4.04 -19.15 -8.04
N ALA A 943 -4.79 -18.05 -7.86
CA ALA A 943 -4.50 -17.04 -6.85
C ALA A 943 -4.46 -17.60 -5.41
N SER A 944 -5.36 -18.54 -5.07
CA SER A 944 -5.35 -19.18 -3.76
C SER A 944 -4.07 -20.00 -3.50
N ASP A 945 -3.51 -20.62 -4.54
CA ASP A 945 -2.29 -21.43 -4.43
C ASP A 945 -1.06 -20.57 -4.16
N PHE A 946 -0.95 -19.39 -4.80
CA PHE A 946 0.07 -18.41 -4.42
C PHE A 946 -0.05 -17.97 -2.96
N GLY A 947 -1.27 -17.95 -2.40
CA GLY A 947 -1.50 -17.68 -0.98
C GLY A 947 -0.91 -18.75 -0.05
N TYR A 948 -0.75 -19.99 -0.50
CA TYR A 948 -0.19 -21.06 0.33
C TYR A 948 1.34 -21.07 0.40
N TRP A 949 2.04 -20.23 -0.36
CA TRP A 949 3.51 -20.29 -0.44
C TRP A 949 4.19 -20.19 0.92
N GLU A 950 3.74 -19.25 1.77
CA GLU A 950 4.25 -19.08 3.13
C GLU A 950 4.00 -20.33 3.97
N SER A 951 2.75 -20.82 4.00
CA SER A 951 2.38 -21.98 4.80
C SER A 951 3.17 -23.23 4.39
N ARG A 952 3.44 -23.42 3.10
CA ARG A 952 4.23 -24.58 2.61
C ARG A 952 5.71 -24.45 2.91
N ASP A 953 6.25 -23.24 2.88
CA ASP A 953 7.60 -22.99 3.34
C ASP A 953 7.73 -23.27 4.85
N LEU A 954 6.78 -22.82 5.66
CA LEU A 954 6.74 -23.08 7.10
C LEU A 954 6.51 -24.55 7.45
N ASP A 955 5.63 -25.25 6.72
CA ASP A 955 5.42 -26.70 6.85
C ASP A 955 6.72 -27.49 6.67
N PHE A 956 7.62 -27.00 5.80
CA PHE A 956 8.92 -27.62 5.55
C PHE A 956 10.00 -27.15 6.54
N THR A 957 10.10 -25.86 6.81
CA THR A 957 11.20 -25.27 7.60
C THR A 957 11.02 -25.46 9.10
N THR A 958 9.80 -25.42 9.62
CA THR A 958 9.54 -25.50 11.07
C THR A 958 10.00 -26.83 11.68
N PRO A 959 9.71 -28.00 11.09
CA PRO A 959 10.13 -29.29 11.67
C PRO A 959 11.64 -29.53 11.66
N ILE A 960 12.38 -28.87 10.76
CA ILE A 960 13.85 -29.02 10.62
C ILE A 960 14.63 -27.91 11.34
N THR A 961 13.93 -26.94 11.91
CA THR A 961 14.50 -25.83 12.68
C THR A 961 14.72 -26.31 14.12
N PRO A 962 15.98 -26.44 14.59
CA PRO A 962 16.25 -26.80 15.97
C PRO A 962 15.89 -25.65 16.91
N ALA A 963 15.78 -25.96 18.21
CA ALA A 963 15.58 -24.93 19.23
C ALA A 963 16.73 -23.91 19.21
N SER A 964 16.47 -22.64 19.52
CA SER A 964 17.49 -21.58 19.49
C SER A 964 18.68 -21.82 20.43
N THR A 965 18.51 -22.70 21.42
CA THR A 965 19.53 -23.14 22.37
C THR A 965 20.43 -24.26 21.85
N ASP A 966 20.05 -24.91 20.74
CA ASP A 966 20.84 -25.99 20.14
C ASP A 966 22.11 -25.42 19.49
N PRO A 967 23.30 -26.02 19.70
CA PRO A 967 24.53 -25.57 19.07
C PRO A 967 24.49 -25.51 17.53
N SER A 968 23.66 -26.35 16.89
CA SER A 968 23.47 -26.35 15.43
C SER A 968 22.75 -25.10 14.92
N TRP A 969 21.88 -24.47 15.74
CA TRP A 969 21.23 -23.19 15.43
C TRP A 969 22.26 -22.07 15.22
N GLN A 970 23.42 -22.21 15.85
CA GLN A 970 24.52 -21.24 15.77
C GLN A 970 25.49 -21.50 14.59
N SER A 971 25.25 -22.53 13.78
CA SER A 971 26.13 -22.92 12.67
C SER A 971 25.88 -22.09 11.41
N PRO A 972 26.90 -21.39 10.85
CA PRO A 972 26.77 -20.66 9.58
C PRO A 972 26.28 -21.52 8.41
N ASN A 973 26.64 -22.80 8.38
CA ASN A 973 26.21 -23.73 7.34
C ASN A 973 24.72 -24.04 7.46
N PHE A 974 24.23 -24.22 8.69
CA PHE A 974 22.81 -24.44 8.94
C PHE A 974 21.99 -23.19 8.60
N THR A 975 22.44 -22.02 9.04
CA THR A 975 21.82 -20.73 8.68
C THR A 975 21.72 -20.55 7.17
N ASN A 976 22.79 -20.83 6.43
CA ASN A 976 22.79 -20.75 4.97
C ASN A 976 21.85 -21.78 4.32
N ALA A 977 21.76 -23.00 4.85
CA ALA A 977 20.87 -24.04 4.33
C ALA A 977 19.39 -23.65 4.50
N ILE A 978 19.00 -23.15 5.68
CA ILE A 978 17.62 -22.69 5.92
C ILE A 978 17.30 -21.43 5.10
N TYR A 979 18.21 -20.45 5.08
CA TYR A 979 18.01 -19.24 4.29
C TYR A 979 17.88 -19.55 2.79
N SER A 980 18.63 -20.53 2.28
CA SER A 980 18.58 -20.92 0.87
C SER A 980 17.22 -21.51 0.44
N ILE A 981 16.39 -22.01 1.36
CA ILE A 981 15.01 -22.42 1.04
C ILE A 981 14.18 -21.20 0.65
N ARG A 982 14.31 -20.10 1.39
CA ARG A 982 13.60 -18.83 1.10
C ARG A 982 14.09 -18.20 -0.19
N LEU A 983 15.40 -18.16 -0.39
CA LEU A 983 16.00 -17.67 -1.65
C LEU A 983 15.51 -18.48 -2.85
N TRP A 984 15.46 -19.81 -2.73
CA TRP A 984 14.87 -20.67 -3.76
C TRP A 984 13.39 -20.31 -4.03
N SER A 985 12.58 -20.17 -2.97
CA SER A 985 11.18 -19.76 -3.07
C SER A 985 11.00 -18.43 -3.81
N LEU A 986 11.84 -17.43 -3.51
CA LEU A 986 11.81 -16.11 -4.16
C LEU A 986 12.22 -16.18 -5.63
N VAL A 987 13.27 -16.94 -5.97
CA VAL A 987 13.67 -17.17 -7.36
C VAL A 987 12.56 -17.86 -8.15
N LYS A 988 11.87 -18.83 -7.55
CA LYS A 988 10.76 -19.53 -8.20
C LYS A 988 9.52 -18.65 -8.36
N GLN A 989 9.21 -17.78 -7.40
CA GLN A 989 8.15 -16.79 -7.60
C GLN A 989 8.51 -15.78 -8.69
N TRP A 990 9.75 -15.28 -8.72
CA TRP A 990 10.22 -14.42 -9.82
C TRP A 990 10.09 -15.12 -11.17
N GLU A 991 10.50 -16.40 -11.26
CA GLU A 991 10.40 -17.21 -12.47
C GLU A 991 8.94 -17.31 -12.96
N LEU A 992 7.99 -17.63 -12.08
CA LEU A 992 6.57 -17.69 -12.42
C LEU A 992 6.03 -16.35 -12.90
N ASN A 993 6.39 -15.26 -12.21
CA ASN A 993 5.98 -13.91 -12.58
C ASN A 993 6.46 -13.53 -13.99
N GLN A 994 7.73 -13.79 -14.29
CA GLN A 994 8.34 -13.46 -15.58
C GLN A 994 7.92 -14.41 -16.71
N GLU A 995 7.69 -15.68 -16.42
CA GLU A 995 7.27 -16.66 -17.42
C GLU A 995 5.84 -16.53 -17.85
N PHE A 996 4.96 -16.18 -16.91
CA PHE A 996 3.53 -16.12 -17.17
C PHE A 996 2.99 -14.69 -17.27
N GLY A 997 3.84 -13.66 -17.15
CA GLY A 997 3.47 -12.25 -17.31
C GLY A 997 2.61 -11.72 -16.16
N LEU A 998 2.71 -12.33 -14.97
CA LEU A 998 1.77 -12.12 -13.87
C LEU A 998 1.84 -10.70 -13.27
N GLU A 999 3.03 -10.10 -13.31
CA GLU A 999 3.28 -8.74 -12.80
C GLU A 999 2.44 -7.66 -13.48
N GLY A 1000 1.94 -7.92 -14.70
CA GLY A 1000 1.09 -7.01 -15.45
C GLY A 1000 -0.40 -7.29 -15.30
N MET A 1001 -0.76 -8.31 -14.51
CA MET A 1001 -2.15 -8.76 -14.32
C MET A 1001 -2.64 -8.71 -12.85
N PRO A 1002 -2.18 -7.78 -11.98
CA PRO A 1002 -2.59 -7.77 -10.58
C PRO A 1002 -4.11 -7.58 -10.39
N GLN A 1003 -4.79 -6.89 -11.31
CA GLN A 1003 -6.24 -6.69 -11.24
C GLN A 1003 -7.04 -8.00 -11.37
N ALA A 1004 -6.44 -9.04 -11.97
CA ALA A 1004 -7.06 -10.36 -12.07
C ALA A 1004 -7.24 -11.04 -10.71
N VAL A 1005 -6.38 -10.70 -9.75
CA VAL A 1005 -6.31 -11.34 -8.43
C VAL A 1005 -6.69 -10.40 -7.29
N PHE A 1006 -6.43 -9.10 -7.44
CA PHE A 1006 -6.70 -8.07 -6.43
C PHE A 1006 -7.92 -7.20 -6.73
N GLY A 1007 -8.51 -7.35 -7.92
CA GLY A 1007 -9.64 -6.54 -8.40
C GLY A 1007 -9.22 -5.19 -8.98
N ALA A 1008 -10.20 -4.46 -9.52
CA ALA A 1008 -9.98 -3.25 -10.33
C ALA A 1008 -9.28 -2.08 -9.60
N GLN A 1009 -9.21 -2.12 -8.26
CA GLN A 1009 -8.60 -1.07 -7.47
C GLN A 1009 -7.08 -1.21 -7.34
N SER A 1010 -6.50 -2.36 -7.71
CA SER A 1010 -5.06 -2.61 -7.54
C SER A 1010 -4.20 -1.73 -8.45
N SER A 1011 -2.92 -1.59 -8.09
CA SER A 1011 -1.86 -1.09 -8.96
C SER A 1011 -1.89 -1.76 -10.34
N SER A 1012 -1.33 -1.08 -11.35
CA SER A 1012 -1.10 -1.66 -12.68
C SER A 1012 -0.03 -2.76 -12.67
N ARG A 1013 0.77 -2.83 -11.60
CA ARG A 1013 1.83 -3.81 -11.40
C ARG A 1013 1.94 -4.22 -9.95
N ALA A 1014 1.96 -5.51 -9.67
CA ALA A 1014 2.19 -6.04 -8.32
C ALA A 1014 2.53 -7.53 -8.36
N TRP A 1015 2.99 -8.05 -7.22
CA TRP A 1015 3.17 -9.49 -6.99
C TRP A 1015 2.04 -10.03 -6.12
N TYR A 1016 1.45 -11.15 -6.51
CA TYR A 1016 0.60 -11.92 -5.59
C TYR A 1016 1.44 -12.90 -4.78
N SER A 1017 1.60 -12.58 -3.50
CA SER A 1017 2.24 -13.46 -2.53
C SER A 1017 1.78 -13.10 -1.13
N GLN A 1018 1.36 -14.11 -0.37
CA GLN A 1018 1.21 -13.97 1.09
C GLN A 1018 2.54 -14.23 1.80
N MET A 1019 3.60 -14.60 1.08
CA MET A 1019 4.90 -14.85 1.68
C MET A 1019 5.62 -13.53 2.00
N PRO A 1020 6.02 -13.30 3.25
CA PRO A 1020 6.92 -12.21 3.60
C PRO A 1020 8.28 -12.43 2.97
N PHE A 1021 8.90 -11.35 2.49
CA PHE A 1021 10.24 -11.43 1.88
C PHE A 1021 11.34 -11.54 2.95
N VAL A 1022 10.98 -11.38 4.24
CA VAL A 1022 11.88 -11.65 5.36
C VAL A 1022 11.99 -13.15 5.64
N THR A 1023 13.11 -13.53 6.24
CA THR A 1023 13.42 -14.91 6.55
C THR A 1023 12.93 -15.32 7.94
N PHE A 1024 11.82 -16.07 8.02
CA PHE A 1024 11.44 -16.77 9.24
C PHE A 1024 12.39 -17.92 9.53
N ASN A 1025 12.51 -18.28 10.81
CA ASN A 1025 13.30 -19.43 11.25
C ASN A 1025 14.78 -19.38 10.81
N VAL A 1026 15.30 -18.17 10.58
CA VAL A 1026 16.72 -17.91 10.34
C VAL A 1026 17.29 -17.19 11.55
N PRO A 1027 18.42 -17.65 12.12
CA PRO A 1027 19.09 -16.98 13.23
C PRO A 1027 19.29 -15.48 12.99
N HIS A 1028 18.86 -14.64 13.93
CA HIS A 1028 18.97 -13.19 13.83
C HIS A 1028 20.39 -12.65 14.04
N ASP A 1029 21.33 -13.48 14.50
CA ASP A 1029 22.68 -13.10 14.93
C ASP A 1029 23.72 -13.08 13.79
N ALA A 1030 23.27 -12.82 12.55
CA ALA A 1030 24.07 -12.57 11.35
C ALA A 1030 24.96 -13.70 10.82
N ARG A 1031 25.02 -14.85 11.49
CA ARG A 1031 25.97 -15.91 11.15
C ARG A 1031 25.68 -16.51 9.77
N GLY A 1032 26.67 -16.46 8.87
CA GLY A 1032 26.56 -17.02 7.52
C GLY A 1032 25.90 -16.10 6.48
N ILE A 1033 25.32 -14.97 6.88
CA ILE A 1033 24.75 -13.94 5.98
C ILE A 1033 25.75 -12.79 5.84
N GLY A 1034 26.01 -12.35 4.59
CA GLY A 1034 27.06 -11.37 4.30
C GLY A 1034 28.40 -11.76 4.92
N ASN A 1035 29.05 -10.80 5.58
CA ASN A 1035 30.30 -10.96 6.32
C ASN A 1035 30.11 -11.34 7.81
N GLY A 1036 28.89 -11.69 8.24
CA GLY A 1036 28.64 -12.14 9.61
C GLY A 1036 28.47 -11.04 10.65
N LEU A 1037 28.49 -9.77 10.27
CA LEU A 1037 28.30 -8.66 11.22
C LEU A 1037 26.81 -8.44 11.54
N PRO A 1038 26.43 -8.15 12.80
CA PRO A 1038 25.05 -7.85 13.18
C PRO A 1038 24.38 -6.77 12.32
N ILE A 1039 25.09 -5.67 12.05
CA ILE A 1039 24.57 -4.57 11.23
C ILE A 1039 24.30 -4.99 9.77
N THR A 1040 25.11 -5.91 9.22
CA THR A 1040 24.90 -6.49 7.89
C THR A 1040 23.60 -7.29 7.85
N SER A 1041 23.29 -8.07 8.90
CA SER A 1041 22.03 -8.81 9.02
C SER A 1041 20.81 -7.90 9.20
N THR A 1042 20.94 -6.83 9.99
CA THR A 1042 19.88 -5.83 10.12
C THR A 1042 19.56 -5.18 8.77
N TYR A 1043 20.59 -4.77 8.03
CA TYR A 1043 20.46 -4.24 6.68
C TYR A 1043 19.80 -5.24 5.72
N ASP A 1044 20.26 -6.50 5.72
CA ASP A 1044 19.74 -7.55 4.83
C ASP A 1044 18.25 -7.80 5.07
N ARG A 1045 17.81 -7.84 6.33
CA ARG A 1045 16.38 -8.00 6.67
C ARG A 1045 15.55 -6.82 6.17
N TYR A 1046 16.02 -5.60 6.41
CA TYR A 1046 15.25 -4.41 6.04
C TYR A 1046 15.09 -4.24 4.53
N ARG A 1047 16.14 -4.48 3.73
CA ARG A 1047 16.04 -4.34 2.26
C ARG A 1047 15.02 -5.30 1.64
N TRP A 1048 14.78 -6.47 2.23
CA TRP A 1048 13.71 -7.39 1.80
C TRP A 1048 12.32 -6.82 2.08
N TYR A 1049 12.11 -6.18 3.24
CA TYR A 1049 10.88 -5.44 3.51
C TYR A 1049 10.69 -4.25 2.57
N HIS A 1050 11.78 -3.53 2.26
CA HIS A 1050 11.72 -2.44 1.30
C HIS A 1050 11.37 -2.93 -0.10
N LEU A 1051 11.91 -4.08 -0.52
CA LEU A 1051 11.52 -4.71 -1.78
C LEU A 1051 10.02 -5.08 -1.79
N GLN A 1052 9.50 -5.65 -0.70
CA GLN A 1052 8.07 -5.94 -0.58
C GLN A 1052 7.22 -4.66 -0.77
N LEU A 1053 7.63 -3.53 -0.17
CA LEU A 1053 6.97 -2.24 -0.34
C LEU A 1053 6.98 -1.77 -1.80
N VAL A 1054 8.08 -1.97 -2.53
CA VAL A 1054 8.19 -1.62 -3.95
C VAL A 1054 7.28 -2.52 -4.81
N LEU A 1055 7.29 -3.82 -4.56
CA LEU A 1055 6.50 -4.80 -5.31
C LEU A 1055 4.99 -4.66 -5.05
N ASN A 1056 4.60 -4.21 -3.85
CA ASN A 1056 3.21 -4.13 -3.40
C ASN A 1056 2.94 -2.81 -2.66
N ASP A 1057 3.10 -1.69 -3.36
CA ASP A 1057 3.08 -0.33 -2.78
C ASP A 1057 1.70 0.19 -2.32
N GLY A 1058 0.71 -0.70 -2.17
CA GLY A 1058 -0.52 -0.41 -1.43
C GLY A 1058 -1.58 0.41 -2.18
N ASN A 1059 -1.54 0.48 -3.50
CA ASN A 1059 -2.58 1.16 -4.28
C ASN A 1059 -3.90 0.36 -4.29
N GLY A 1060 -4.68 0.37 -3.21
CA GLY A 1060 -6.11 0.04 -3.31
C GLY A 1060 -6.49 -1.44 -3.37
N THR A 1061 -5.61 -2.40 -3.05
CA THR A 1061 -5.78 -3.86 -2.75
C THR A 1061 -5.06 -4.35 -1.48
N ALA A 1062 -5.68 -4.96 -0.45
CA ALA A 1062 -4.88 -5.61 0.63
C ALA A 1062 -4.95 -7.15 0.58
N GLN A 1063 -6.10 -7.72 0.20
CA GLN A 1063 -6.25 -9.19 0.14
C GLN A 1063 -5.29 -9.79 -0.90
N GLY A 1064 -4.34 -10.61 -0.43
CA GLY A 1064 -3.29 -11.24 -1.24
C GLY A 1064 -1.96 -10.47 -1.35
N THR A 1065 -1.84 -9.29 -0.74
CA THR A 1065 -0.60 -8.47 -0.62
C THR A 1065 -0.14 -8.31 0.85
N TRP A 1066 -0.64 -9.15 1.76
CA TRP A 1066 -0.46 -9.10 3.22
C TRP A 1066 0.85 -9.73 3.75
N PRO A 1067 2.04 -9.20 3.43
CA PRO A 1067 3.10 -9.48 4.39
C PRO A 1067 4.05 -8.32 4.65
N ILE A 1068 3.61 -7.07 4.53
CA ILE A 1068 4.34 -6.00 5.23
C ILE A 1068 3.95 -6.09 6.70
N ASP A 1069 4.81 -6.70 7.50
CA ASP A 1069 4.82 -6.55 8.96
C ASP A 1069 5.24 -5.11 9.27
N TRP A 1070 4.28 -4.18 9.23
CA TRP A 1070 4.53 -2.75 9.32
C TRP A 1070 5.24 -2.37 10.62
N GLY A 1071 4.81 -2.94 11.76
CA GLY A 1071 5.43 -2.67 13.05
C GLY A 1071 6.91 -3.09 13.09
N TYR A 1072 7.21 -4.30 12.60
CA TYR A 1072 8.59 -4.78 12.55
C TYR A 1072 9.42 -4.01 11.52
N ALA A 1073 8.87 -3.73 10.33
CA ALA A 1073 9.57 -3.04 9.25
C ALA A 1073 9.89 -1.58 9.59
N LEU A 1074 9.02 -0.87 10.30
CA LEU A 1074 9.26 0.52 10.75
C LEU A 1074 10.28 0.63 11.88
N GLY A 1075 10.42 -0.41 12.71
CA GLY A 1075 11.45 -0.47 13.76
C GLY A 1075 12.88 -0.35 13.22
N PHE A 1076 13.10 -0.68 11.94
CA PHE A 1076 14.40 -0.51 11.30
C PHE A 1076 14.75 0.96 11.07
N PRO A 1077 14.03 1.74 10.23
CA PRO A 1077 14.36 3.14 9.99
C PRO A 1077 14.09 4.03 11.22
N SER A 1078 13.23 3.61 12.16
CA SER A 1078 13.03 4.37 13.40
C SER A 1078 14.10 4.10 14.47
N ASN A 1079 14.93 3.05 14.33
CA ASN A 1079 15.88 2.64 15.36
C ASN A 1079 17.06 1.79 14.83
N ASP A 1080 16.83 0.52 14.46
CA ASP A 1080 17.92 -0.46 14.31
C ASP A 1080 18.95 -0.10 13.22
N LEU A 1081 18.53 0.67 12.22
CA LEU A 1081 19.40 1.20 11.18
C LEU A 1081 20.20 2.40 11.67
N THR A 1082 19.58 3.29 12.44
CA THR A 1082 20.09 4.63 12.75
C THR A 1082 20.86 4.69 14.07
N TRP A 1083 20.63 3.73 14.96
CA TRP A 1083 21.19 3.71 16.30
C TRP A 1083 21.92 2.41 16.64
N ASP A 1084 23.04 2.54 17.37
CA ASP A 1084 23.79 1.42 17.92
C ASP A 1084 23.54 1.26 19.41
N ASN A 1085 22.72 0.27 19.78
CA ASN A 1085 22.43 -0.03 21.18
C ASN A 1085 23.65 -0.53 21.98
N GLN A 1086 24.72 -0.99 21.33
CA GLN A 1086 25.92 -1.48 22.03
C GLN A 1086 26.90 -0.35 22.34
N THR A 1087 27.04 0.61 21.43
CA THR A 1087 27.99 1.72 21.57
C THR A 1087 27.32 3.02 21.98
N SER A 1088 25.99 3.08 21.99
CA SER A 1088 25.18 4.28 22.22
C SER A 1088 25.56 5.42 21.27
N GLN A 1089 25.74 5.08 19.99
CA GLN A 1089 26.12 6.02 18.94
C GLN A 1089 25.15 5.97 17.75
N SER A 1090 24.95 7.13 17.11
CA SER A 1090 24.26 7.23 15.83
C SER A 1090 25.09 6.56 14.73
N ARG A 1091 24.43 5.83 13.84
CA ARG A 1091 25.04 5.18 12.67
C ARG A 1091 24.95 6.05 11.42
N PHE A 1092 23.72 6.45 11.05
CA PHE A 1092 23.43 7.32 9.91
C PHE A 1092 22.04 7.96 10.08
N ALA A 1093 21.76 9.00 9.31
CA ALA A 1093 20.46 9.68 9.28
C ALA A 1093 19.60 9.18 8.11
N ASP A 1094 18.29 8.99 8.34
CA ASP A 1094 17.37 8.38 7.36
C ASP A 1094 15.94 8.95 7.44
N ALA A 1095 15.81 10.20 7.83
CA ALA A 1095 14.51 10.86 8.02
C ALA A 1095 13.57 10.73 6.82
N SER A 1096 14.08 10.83 5.59
CA SER A 1096 13.30 10.70 4.36
C SER A 1096 12.82 9.27 4.17
N LEU A 1097 13.67 8.28 4.45
CA LEU A 1097 13.29 6.87 4.44
C LEU A 1097 12.21 6.55 5.49
N LEU A 1098 12.34 7.03 6.73
CA LEU A 1098 11.30 6.85 7.76
C LEU A 1098 9.98 7.49 7.32
N ILE A 1099 10.02 8.73 6.82
CA ILE A 1099 8.81 9.44 6.36
C ILE A 1099 8.15 8.72 5.19
N LEU A 1100 8.91 8.19 4.23
CA LEU A 1100 8.36 7.36 3.14
C LEU A 1100 7.53 6.22 3.73
N TRP A 1101 8.09 5.46 4.67
CA TRP A 1101 7.40 4.32 5.28
C TRP A 1101 6.16 4.73 6.06
N LEU A 1102 6.26 5.79 6.86
CA LEU A 1102 5.12 6.32 7.62
C LEU A 1102 3.99 6.79 6.69
N VAL A 1103 4.29 7.48 5.59
CA VAL A 1103 3.31 7.89 4.57
C VAL A 1103 2.70 6.67 3.87
N LYS A 1104 3.51 5.67 3.52
CA LYS A 1104 2.99 4.46 2.87
C LYS A 1104 2.08 3.66 3.81
N GLY A 1105 2.43 3.52 5.09
CA GLY A 1105 1.56 2.93 6.10
C GLY A 1105 0.25 3.71 6.26
N LEU A 1106 0.32 5.03 6.16
CA LEU A 1106 -0.86 5.90 6.21
C LEU A 1106 -1.81 5.68 5.02
N GLN A 1107 -1.27 5.39 3.83
CA GLN A 1107 -2.01 5.20 2.57
C GLN A 1107 -2.53 3.77 2.35
N ALA A 1108 -2.07 2.76 3.10
CA ALA A 1108 -2.18 1.34 2.75
C ALA A 1108 -3.60 0.74 2.62
N LYS A 1109 -4.64 1.25 3.32
CA LYS A 1109 -6.08 1.17 2.97
C LYS A 1109 -7.03 1.49 4.14
N ASP A 1110 -7.89 2.49 3.93
CA ASP A 1110 -9.19 2.60 4.61
C ASP A 1110 -10.28 2.19 3.61
N ARG A 1111 -11.00 1.06 3.80
CA ARG A 1111 -12.47 0.93 3.52
C ARG A 1111 -13.16 -0.44 3.55
N GLN A 1112 -12.56 -1.59 3.85
CA GLN A 1112 -13.37 -2.86 3.82
C GLN A 1112 -13.13 -3.90 4.91
N ASP A 1113 -12.27 -3.65 5.90
CA ASP A 1113 -12.17 -4.58 7.03
C ASP A 1113 -11.72 -3.85 8.31
N PRO A 1114 -12.57 -3.72 9.35
CA PRO A 1114 -12.18 -3.22 10.66
C PRO A 1114 -11.10 -4.07 11.34
N SER A 1115 -10.81 -5.28 10.84
CA SER A 1115 -9.95 -6.23 11.53
C SER A 1115 -8.49 -6.26 11.09
N ASN A 1116 -8.05 -5.59 10.01
CA ASN A 1116 -6.63 -5.66 9.61
C ASN A 1116 -6.02 -4.46 8.82
N GLY A 1117 -6.77 -3.46 8.32
CA GLY A 1117 -6.26 -2.54 7.27
C GLY A 1117 -5.39 -1.33 7.66
N TRP A 1118 -5.44 -0.84 8.90
CA TRP A 1118 -4.66 0.31 9.35
C TRP A 1118 -4.51 0.31 10.88
N SER A 1119 -3.28 0.45 11.37
CA SER A 1119 -2.97 0.54 12.81
C SER A 1119 -2.48 1.95 13.18
N LEU A 1120 -3.06 2.49 14.26
CA LEU A 1120 -2.60 3.74 14.90
C LEU A 1120 -1.13 3.66 15.35
N VAL A 1121 -0.69 2.47 15.78
CA VAL A 1121 0.66 2.23 16.30
C VAL A 1121 1.71 2.24 15.20
N GLU A 1122 1.35 1.73 14.02
CA GLU A 1122 2.25 1.60 12.86
C GLU A 1122 2.42 2.91 12.09
N THR A 1123 1.63 3.95 12.35
CA THR A 1123 1.78 5.25 11.69
C THR A 1123 2.01 6.37 12.70
N ASP A 1124 2.49 6.01 13.90
CA ASP A 1124 2.60 6.88 15.05
C ASP A 1124 3.61 8.01 14.82
N PRO A 1125 3.18 9.29 14.79
CA PRO A 1125 4.12 10.41 14.63
C PRO A 1125 5.14 10.50 15.77
N ALA A 1126 4.89 9.86 16.92
CA ALA A 1126 5.83 9.81 18.04
C ALA A 1126 7.21 9.24 17.64
N ASP A 1127 7.28 8.39 16.61
CA ASP A 1127 8.53 7.83 16.08
C ASP A 1127 9.45 8.89 15.44
N LEU A 1128 8.94 10.10 15.19
CA LEU A 1128 9.75 11.23 14.72
C LEU A 1128 10.49 11.95 15.85
N VAL A 1129 10.09 11.76 17.11
CA VAL A 1129 10.64 12.51 18.26
C VAL A 1129 11.06 11.66 19.45
N ASN A 1130 10.62 10.41 19.52
CA ASN A 1130 11.03 9.48 20.56
C ASN A 1130 12.45 9.01 20.32
N PHE A 1131 13.17 8.71 21.41
CA PHE A 1131 14.52 8.18 21.30
C PHE A 1131 14.50 6.82 20.54
N PRO A 1132 15.43 6.57 19.61
CA PRO A 1132 16.63 7.36 19.29
C PRO A 1132 16.46 8.41 18.17
N ALA A 1133 15.25 8.66 17.67
CA ALA A 1133 15.00 9.48 16.48
C ALA A 1133 15.70 10.85 16.49
N ILE A 1134 15.50 11.63 17.56
CA ILE A 1134 16.14 12.96 17.69
C ILE A 1134 17.66 12.90 17.79
N ALA A 1135 18.20 11.79 18.28
CA ALA A 1135 19.64 11.59 18.44
C ALA A 1135 20.32 11.04 17.19
N SER A 1136 19.58 10.54 16.19
CA SER A 1136 20.15 9.80 15.05
C SER A 1136 19.52 10.15 13.71
N ILE A 1137 18.21 9.90 13.55
CA ILE A 1137 17.45 10.04 12.29
C ILE A 1137 17.59 11.43 11.67
N TRP A 1138 17.68 12.48 12.51
CA TRP A 1138 17.71 13.87 12.05
C TRP A 1138 19.12 14.50 11.98
N ASN A 1139 20.19 13.75 12.24
CA ASN A 1139 21.54 14.30 12.41
C ASN A 1139 22.11 15.02 11.17
N GLU A 1140 21.61 14.71 9.98
CA GLU A 1140 22.03 15.32 8.71
C GLU A 1140 21.04 16.39 8.20
N SER A 1141 19.93 16.63 8.91
CA SER A 1141 18.88 17.57 8.51
C SER A 1141 19.03 18.95 9.14
N SER A 1142 18.85 20.01 8.34
CA SER A 1142 18.71 21.37 8.91
C SER A 1142 17.44 21.48 9.77
N THR A 1143 17.47 22.36 10.79
CA THR A 1143 16.31 22.57 11.67
C THR A 1143 15.03 22.91 10.91
N SER A 1144 15.13 23.72 9.85
CA SER A 1144 13.97 24.08 9.01
C SER A 1144 13.40 22.88 8.25
N THR A 1145 14.28 22.04 7.69
CA THR A 1145 13.86 20.82 6.95
C THR A 1145 13.20 19.82 7.90
N LYS A 1146 13.82 19.56 9.06
CA LYS A 1146 13.25 18.71 10.11
C LYS A 1146 11.85 19.16 10.50
N LEU A 1147 11.68 20.45 10.83
CA LEU A 1147 10.39 20.98 11.23
C LEU A 1147 9.36 20.93 10.10
N GLN A 1148 9.76 21.20 8.86
CA GLN A 1148 8.88 21.08 7.71
C GLN A 1148 8.35 19.65 7.56
N MET A 1149 9.21 18.65 7.64
CA MET A 1149 8.84 17.23 7.52
C MET A 1149 7.94 16.78 8.68
N ILE A 1150 8.32 17.09 9.93
CA ILE A 1150 7.53 16.73 11.12
C ILE A 1150 6.15 17.39 11.08
N ASN A 1151 6.08 18.70 10.83
CA ASN A 1151 4.81 19.42 10.77
C ASN A 1151 3.92 18.90 9.64
N SER A 1152 4.50 18.61 8.47
CA SER A 1152 3.74 18.11 7.32
C SER A 1152 3.16 16.73 7.59
N TYR A 1153 3.98 15.79 8.08
CA TYR A 1153 3.51 14.44 8.39
C TYR A 1153 2.46 14.45 9.51
N LEU A 1154 2.73 15.15 10.62
CA LEU A 1154 1.79 15.27 11.74
C LEU A 1154 0.45 15.88 11.28
N GLY A 1155 0.48 16.88 10.41
CA GLY A 1155 -0.72 17.49 9.86
C GLY A 1155 -1.54 16.58 8.95
N VAL A 1156 -0.89 15.76 8.11
CA VAL A 1156 -1.59 14.74 7.31
C VAL A 1156 -2.16 13.64 8.21
N TRP A 1157 -1.36 13.16 9.16
CA TRP A 1157 -1.76 12.14 10.11
C TRP A 1157 -2.98 12.58 10.93
N LEU A 1158 -2.95 13.80 11.51
CA LEU A 1158 -4.07 14.38 12.25
C LEU A 1158 -5.36 14.42 11.42
N ARG A 1159 -5.29 14.84 10.15
CA ARG A 1159 -6.44 14.88 9.25
C ARG A 1159 -7.05 13.51 8.99
N LYS A 1160 -6.24 12.45 8.96
CA LYS A 1160 -6.75 11.07 8.88
C LYS A 1160 -7.42 10.66 10.19
N VAL A 1161 -6.70 10.75 11.30
CA VAL A 1161 -7.15 10.15 12.57
C VAL A 1161 -8.33 10.88 13.22
N GLN A 1162 -8.52 12.16 12.91
CA GLN A 1162 -9.68 12.96 13.35
C GLN A 1162 -11.00 12.53 12.67
N THR A 1163 -10.95 11.67 11.66
CA THR A 1163 -12.16 11.12 11.03
C THR A 1163 -12.81 9.99 11.83
N PHE A 1164 -12.13 9.47 12.86
CA PHE A 1164 -12.60 8.35 13.69
C PHE A 1164 -13.19 8.85 15.02
N THR A 1165 -14.25 8.19 15.49
CA THR A 1165 -14.82 8.41 16.83
C THR A 1165 -13.97 7.71 17.91
N PRO A 1166 -14.09 8.12 19.19
CA PRO A 1166 -13.40 7.41 20.28
C PRO A 1166 -13.74 5.92 20.34
N GLN A 1167 -14.99 5.53 20.05
CA GLN A 1167 -15.36 4.12 20.00
C GLN A 1167 -14.65 3.36 18.88
N GLN A 1168 -14.41 4.00 17.73
CA GLN A 1168 -13.64 3.41 16.63
C GLN A 1168 -12.15 3.30 16.98
N TRP A 1169 -11.60 4.26 17.72
CA TRP A 1169 -10.25 4.18 18.29
C TRP A 1169 -10.11 2.99 19.26
N TYR A 1170 -11.09 2.80 20.14
CA TYR A 1170 -11.06 1.69 21.10
C TYR A 1170 -11.28 0.32 20.43
N ALA A 1171 -12.13 0.27 19.41
CA ALA A 1171 -12.40 -0.95 18.66
C ALA A 1171 -11.17 -1.47 17.89
N SER A 1172 -10.18 -0.61 17.60
CA SER A 1172 -8.94 -1.02 16.93
C SER A 1172 -7.97 -1.75 17.88
N GLY A 1173 -8.30 -1.93 19.16
CA GLY A 1173 -7.44 -2.59 20.15
C GLY A 1173 -6.22 -1.78 20.63
N ASN A 1174 -5.94 -0.64 19.98
CA ASN A 1174 -4.76 0.20 20.25
C ASN A 1174 -5.03 1.33 21.25
N ALA A 1175 -6.28 1.55 21.64
CA ALA A 1175 -6.69 2.55 22.64
C ALA A 1175 -7.75 1.97 23.58
N ASN A 1176 -7.83 2.51 24.80
CA ASN A 1176 -8.80 2.13 25.83
C ASN A 1176 -9.35 3.40 26.50
N PRO A 1177 -10.63 3.48 26.90
CA PRO A 1177 -11.16 4.59 27.69
C PRO A 1177 -10.41 4.84 29.03
N ILE A 1178 -9.71 3.84 29.56
CA ILE A 1178 -8.83 4.00 30.72
C ILE A 1178 -7.47 4.52 30.25
N PHE A 1179 -7.10 5.72 30.73
CA PHE A 1179 -5.73 6.21 30.58
C PHE A 1179 -4.82 5.43 31.53
N LEU A 1180 -3.79 4.79 30.96
CA LEU A 1180 -2.72 4.16 31.70
C LEU A 1180 -1.40 4.77 31.22
N LEU A 1181 -0.60 5.24 32.18
CA LEU A 1181 0.76 5.68 31.93
C LEU A 1181 1.68 4.48 32.18
N ASP A 1182 2.26 3.93 31.13
CA ASP A 1182 3.27 2.88 31.24
C ASP A 1182 4.66 3.42 30.87
N GLN A 1183 5.66 3.09 31.69
CA GLN A 1183 7.04 3.52 31.42
C GLN A 1183 7.64 2.79 30.21
N SER A 1184 7.05 1.67 29.79
CA SER A 1184 7.46 0.91 28.60
C SER A 1184 7.05 1.55 27.28
N GLY A 1185 6.11 2.50 27.27
CA GLY A 1185 5.59 3.08 26.03
C GLY A 1185 4.86 2.06 25.14
N SER A 1186 4.40 0.94 25.72
CA SER A 1186 3.68 -0.11 25.01
C SER A 1186 2.23 0.27 24.73
N LEU A 1187 1.70 1.23 25.49
CA LEU A 1187 0.37 1.78 25.27
C LEU A 1187 0.43 3.05 24.43
N TYR A 1188 -0.47 3.14 23.45
CA TYR A 1188 -0.54 4.28 22.55
C TYR A 1188 -0.79 5.61 23.29
N SER A 1189 -1.62 5.60 24.34
CA SER A 1189 -1.85 6.76 25.21
C SER A 1189 -0.56 7.29 25.86
N SER A 1190 0.33 6.39 26.30
CA SER A 1190 1.63 6.74 26.88
C SER A 1190 2.57 7.31 25.82
N ARG A 1191 2.63 6.72 24.63
CA ARG A 1191 3.48 7.22 23.52
C ARG A 1191 3.15 8.66 23.17
N ILE A 1192 1.86 9.00 23.07
CA ILE A 1192 1.41 10.38 22.82
C ILE A 1192 1.74 11.30 24.01
N ALA A 1193 1.52 10.86 25.25
CA ALA A 1193 1.85 11.67 26.44
C ALA A 1193 3.34 12.02 26.53
N HIS A 1194 4.22 11.06 26.20
CA HIS A 1194 5.67 11.28 26.15
C HIS A 1194 6.12 12.10 24.94
N ALA A 1195 5.49 11.93 23.77
CA ALA A 1195 5.86 12.64 22.55
C ALA A 1195 5.44 14.11 22.56
N LEU A 1196 4.32 14.45 23.19
CA LEU A 1196 3.73 15.80 23.19
C LEU A 1196 4.69 16.90 23.68
N PRO A 1197 5.33 16.80 24.87
CA PRO A 1197 6.32 17.79 25.30
C PRO A 1197 7.62 17.74 24.47
N ARG A 1198 7.96 16.59 23.87
CA ARG A 1198 9.11 16.47 22.95
C ARG A 1198 8.88 17.21 21.64
N PHE A 1199 7.69 17.10 21.04
CA PHE A 1199 7.30 17.89 19.88
C PHE A 1199 7.35 19.39 20.16
N ARG A 1200 6.86 19.83 21.33
CA ARG A 1200 7.00 21.22 21.77
C ARG A 1200 8.47 21.62 21.90
N PHE A 1201 9.30 20.77 22.51
CA PHE A 1201 10.73 21.03 22.71
C PHE A 1201 11.48 21.21 21.40
N VAL A 1202 11.17 20.41 20.36
CA VAL A 1202 11.83 20.53 19.05
C VAL A 1202 11.28 21.65 18.17
N GLY A 1203 10.15 22.27 18.53
CA GLY A 1203 9.60 23.45 17.86
C GLY A 1203 8.47 23.18 16.85
N VAL A 1204 7.71 22.09 17.01
CA VAL A 1204 6.50 21.80 16.20
C VAL A 1204 5.47 22.92 16.32
N ASP A 1205 4.71 23.15 15.24
CA ASP A 1205 3.69 24.20 15.15
C ASP A 1205 2.66 24.08 16.29
N SER A 1206 2.43 25.18 17.01
CA SER A 1206 1.55 25.20 18.19
C SER A 1206 0.09 24.89 17.85
N THR A 1207 -0.37 25.17 16.64
CA THR A 1207 -1.71 24.81 16.16
C THR A 1207 -1.85 23.30 16.07
N LEU A 1208 -0.85 22.61 15.52
CA LEU A 1208 -0.83 21.14 15.44
C LEU A 1208 -0.75 20.52 16.83
N LEU A 1209 0.06 21.08 17.74
CA LEU A 1209 0.13 20.61 19.13
C LEU A 1209 -1.21 20.76 19.85
N ASN A 1210 -1.93 21.87 19.64
CA ASN A 1210 -3.26 22.08 20.20
C ASN A 1210 -4.29 21.11 19.62
N GLN A 1211 -4.22 20.79 18.33
CA GLN A 1211 -5.06 19.77 17.70
C GLN A 1211 -4.78 18.37 18.26
N LEU A 1212 -3.51 17.99 18.41
CA LEU A 1212 -3.10 16.72 19.01
C LEU A 1212 -3.57 16.61 20.47
N THR A 1213 -3.39 17.68 21.26
CA THR A 1213 -3.89 17.78 22.64
C THR A 1213 -5.41 17.62 22.70
N SER A 1214 -6.14 18.25 21.80
CA SER A 1214 -7.61 18.17 21.75
C SER A 1214 -8.10 16.77 21.38
N LEU A 1215 -7.43 16.12 20.42
CA LEU A 1215 -7.68 14.73 20.04
C LEU A 1215 -7.43 13.79 21.22
N ALA A 1216 -6.30 13.96 21.93
CA ALA A 1216 -5.96 13.15 23.09
C ALA A 1216 -6.94 13.36 24.26
N GLN A 1217 -7.34 14.62 24.54
CA GLN A 1217 -8.35 14.96 25.55
C GLN A 1217 -9.72 14.33 25.25
N THR A 1218 -10.07 14.20 23.97
CA THR A 1218 -11.33 13.57 23.55
C THR A 1218 -11.32 12.06 23.80
N ASN A 1219 -10.17 11.41 23.59
CA ASN A 1219 -10.02 9.95 23.77
C ASN A 1219 -9.72 9.56 25.23
N TRP A 1220 -9.08 10.43 26.02
CA TRP A 1220 -8.70 10.19 27.41
C TRP A 1220 -8.96 11.41 28.29
N PRO A 1221 -10.24 11.68 28.63
CA PRO A 1221 -10.61 12.93 29.30
C PRO A 1221 -10.10 13.05 30.75
N ALA A 1222 -9.70 11.94 31.38
CA ALA A 1222 -9.22 11.90 32.76
C ALA A 1222 -7.75 12.34 32.93
N TYR A 1223 -6.96 12.37 31.85
CA TYR A 1223 -5.55 12.77 31.91
C TYR A 1223 -5.36 14.27 31.65
N ASN A 1224 -4.38 14.89 32.33
CA ASN A 1224 -4.12 16.32 32.19
C ASN A 1224 -3.17 16.61 31.02
N TRP A 1225 -3.72 16.55 29.80
CA TRP A 1225 -2.95 16.74 28.56
C TRP A 1225 -2.30 18.13 28.43
N SER A 1226 -2.90 19.16 29.02
CA SER A 1226 -2.31 20.49 29.07
C SER A 1226 -1.04 20.51 29.92
N ALA A 1227 -1.02 19.79 31.04
CA ALA A 1227 0.18 19.68 31.87
C ALA A 1227 1.24 18.82 31.19
N ALA A 1228 0.84 17.74 30.49
CA ALA A 1228 1.77 16.91 29.71
C ALA A 1228 2.46 17.69 28.58
N LEU A 1229 1.72 18.50 27.80
CA LEU A 1229 2.30 19.37 26.76
C LEU A 1229 3.35 20.33 27.32
N ASN A 1230 3.08 20.90 28.50
CA ASN A 1230 3.91 21.91 29.14
C ASN A 1230 4.98 21.31 30.07
N ALA A 1231 5.13 19.99 30.10
CA ALA A 1231 6.16 19.33 30.89
C ALA A 1231 7.56 19.89 30.55
N PRO A 1232 8.41 20.15 31.56
CA PRO A 1232 9.77 20.62 31.32
C PRO A 1232 10.59 19.50 30.67
N CYS A 1233 11.42 19.87 29.70
CA CYS A 1233 12.32 18.94 29.02
C CYS A 1233 13.76 19.43 29.02
N SER A 1234 14.70 18.50 28.92
CA SER A 1234 16.12 18.72 28.73
C SER A 1234 16.70 17.74 27.72
N LEU A 1235 17.91 18.00 27.22
CA LEU A 1235 18.67 17.06 26.40
C LEU A 1235 19.67 16.30 27.27
N SER A 1236 19.70 14.98 27.14
CA SER A 1236 20.73 14.13 27.73
C SER A 1236 22.05 14.25 26.96
N ALA A 1237 23.12 13.68 27.52
CA ALA A 1237 24.43 13.63 26.87
C ALA A 1237 24.44 12.83 25.56
N ILE A 1238 23.49 11.92 25.37
CA ILE A 1238 23.35 11.09 24.15
C ILE A 1238 22.29 11.63 23.19
N GLY A 1239 21.81 12.87 23.40
CA GLY A 1239 20.83 13.50 22.52
C GLY A 1239 19.38 13.09 22.74
N GLU A 1240 19.07 12.35 23.82
CA GLU A 1240 17.70 12.03 24.20
C GLU A 1240 16.99 13.25 24.78
N ILE A 1241 15.73 13.48 24.40
CA ILE A 1241 14.87 14.47 25.05
C ILE A 1241 14.18 13.83 26.27
N LEU A 1242 14.62 14.25 27.45
CA LEU A 1242 14.08 13.83 28.75
C LEU A 1242 13.03 14.85 29.20
N CYS A 1243 11.79 14.42 29.40
CA CYS A 1243 10.69 15.29 29.85
C CYS A 1243 10.05 14.73 31.13
N THR A 1244 9.75 15.59 32.10
CA THR A 1244 9.10 15.20 33.36
C THR A 1244 7.58 15.32 33.23
N ILE A 1245 6.93 14.24 32.79
CA ILE A 1245 5.47 14.22 32.60
C ILE A 1245 4.70 14.02 33.92
N PRO A 1246 3.55 14.69 34.10
CA PRO A 1246 2.73 14.65 35.31
C PRO A 1246 1.78 13.45 35.39
#